data_AF-A0A6J1RGS0-F1
#
_entry.id   AF-A0A6J1RGS0-F1
#
_cell.length_a   1.000
_cell.length_b   1.000
_cell.length_c   1.000
_cell.angle_alpha   90.00
_cell.angle_beta   90.00
_cell.angle_gamma   90.00
#
_symmetry.space_group_name_H-M   'P 1'
#
loop_
_entity.id
_entity.type
_entity.pdbx_description
1 polymer ?
#
loop_
_entity_poly.entity_id
_entity_poly.type
_entity_poly.pdbx_seq_one_letter_code
_entity_poly.pdbx_strand_id
1 'polypeptide(L)'
;MDQFEQTERDLLELSDQVATLGEYYTWALQCAEFVEQLETRCSAKKRQRLSDNPTIGQRQSLVARIARLEGVKTLLQRRFVHIGGGGGEHAAGSSSSSSGNKNAERLVWREIDAAFEWRVLTGAVININYIEPRKFLEDAEVIVLDRVQNVMQTHASVKINTVFNGEFVTGDKRGNKSFSTSNFELFRSSEQSDLREWYKLHIIEPTLAKLEDFQERDSGWALSRILNLTVNVNKYNPLRAGCYINLPEKIKLKKAVINVQSMDNACFAWSVVAALYPVKDHTYRESSYPDYKNILNLQDIKFPMTLKQIKNFEKHNNISINVYTIEGEETPTVLPIRLTDLRREKHVNLLYVQDPRDEVGHFAWIKNLSRLVSSQLSMHRGRKYFCDRCLHYFHSSEKLEAHGVDCREINNCAIRLPSEDDKWLSFKNHSRKERLPYVVYADLECTLEKTDADPTMSTFKSQHHRVFSIGYYVRCSYDDSLSAYRFRRDKDCVAWFAEELRRLAHDVKNILSDNIPMVDFTRDEWKKFNSATHCHVCEKPFEPDDVRVRDHCHLTGNYRGPAHSNCNLNYKNSHFIPIVFHNLSGYDSHFIIKEIATAYEGHVELLPITKEKYISFTKNVKSTEDKDNKNCIKLRFIDSYKFLSTSLEKLASFLDKDKLKIIRSKFSALSDQDFELLTRKGVFPYEYIDCVEKLEDTCLPSRDSFYSSLTGNTVSESDYAHAVNVWQRFSIRTLGDYSDLYLKIDVLLLADIFENFRDSCVASYGLDPAYYYTLPGFTWDAMLKHTGINFELLTDIDMVMFIERGIRGGLSQCSNRYAVANNRYMQSYDTSKPSSYLMYFDVNNLYGWAMCQPLPYADFRWVEDVSNFEFSAIALDSPTGYILEVDLEYPQNKHDAHADLPFCPTRDKPPGKRQDKLLATLYDNKRYVIHYGNLQQCTRHGLRITKIHRVLQFAQSPWLRNNIELNTKFRTQAKNDFEKNLYKLMNNAVFGKTMENVRNHVDCRIMYTDTDSLIYHVECDDVYMNMKRDIAKFDTSDYAINNAYGIPLANKKIPGLMKDENNGAIMTEFVGLRAKMYALRVDGKKDCKKAKGVKSNIVARSITFDDYTKCLRDEIEMKRRQACISNIL
;
A
#
# COMPACT_ATOMS: atom_id res chain seq x y z
N MET A 1 8.68 18.73 36.49
CA MET A 1 9.21 20.04 36.05
C MET A 1 9.13 21.01 37.21
N ASP A 2 7.99 21.01 37.89
CA ASP A 2 7.61 21.86 39.02
C ASP A 2 8.69 21.94 40.10
N GLN A 3 9.36 20.83 40.46
CA GLN A 3 10.54 20.86 41.35
C GLN A 3 11.68 21.75 40.86
N PHE A 4 12.08 21.68 39.60
CA PHE A 4 13.11 22.56 39.03
C PHE A 4 12.64 24.03 38.95
N GLU A 5 11.33 24.24 38.84
CA GLU A 5 10.71 25.56 38.77
C GLU A 5 10.45 26.20 40.14
N GLN A 6 10.44 25.38 41.19
CA GLN A 6 10.54 25.83 42.57
C GLN A 6 12.00 26.15 42.89
N THR A 7 12.95 25.22 42.69
CA THR A 7 14.37 25.46 42.97
C THR A 7 14.98 26.64 42.18
N GLU A 8 14.56 26.86 40.92
CA GLU A 8 14.93 28.08 40.18
C GLU A 8 14.37 29.35 40.82
N ARG A 9 13.11 29.33 41.30
CA ARG A 9 12.51 30.46 42.01
C ARG A 9 13.20 30.72 43.34
N ASP A 10 13.40 29.68 44.15
CA ASP A 10 14.06 29.76 45.45
C ASP A 10 15.47 30.36 45.32
N LEU A 11 16.25 29.91 44.31
CA LEU A 11 17.56 30.47 44.01
C LEU A 11 17.50 31.92 43.54
N LEU A 12 16.50 32.30 42.74
CA LEU A 12 16.34 33.69 42.29
C LEU A 12 15.89 34.62 43.43
N GLU A 13 15.01 34.17 44.32
CA GLU A 13 14.57 34.94 45.49
C GLU A 13 15.69 35.07 46.54
N LEU A 14 16.48 34.02 46.78
CA LEU A 14 17.71 34.12 47.58
C LEU A 14 18.70 35.13 46.96
N SER A 15 18.77 35.20 45.63
CA SER A 15 19.73 36.05 44.92
C SER A 15 19.58 37.54 45.24
N ASP A 16 18.35 37.99 45.53
CA ASP A 16 18.07 39.37 45.95
C ASP A 16 18.33 39.62 47.44
N GLN A 17 18.51 38.57 48.24
CA GLN A 17 18.81 38.63 49.69
C GLN A 17 20.32 38.50 50.01
N VAL A 18 21.15 38.13 49.04
CA VAL A 18 22.62 38.04 49.20
C VAL A 18 23.21 39.43 49.51
N ALA A 19 23.65 39.64 50.75
CA ALA A 19 24.18 40.92 51.22
C ALA A 19 25.71 40.90 51.44
N THR A 20 26.31 39.73 51.66
CA THR A 20 27.74 39.58 51.95
C THR A 20 28.47 38.68 50.95
N LEU A 21 29.79 38.82 50.88
CA LEU A 21 30.65 38.02 50.00
C LEU A 21 30.61 36.51 50.34
N GLY A 22 30.45 36.14 51.61
CA GLY A 22 30.33 34.74 52.04
C GLY A 22 29.01 34.10 51.61
N GLU A 23 27.91 34.83 51.73
CA GLU A 23 26.61 34.43 51.18
C GLU A 23 26.66 34.33 49.66
N TYR A 24 27.35 35.25 48.98
CA TYR A 24 27.54 35.20 47.52
C TYR A 24 28.26 33.93 47.09
N TYR A 25 29.37 33.56 47.73
CA TYR A 25 30.07 32.30 47.38
C TYR A 25 29.20 31.07 47.65
N THR A 26 28.43 31.06 48.73
CA THR A 26 27.50 29.97 49.07
C THR A 26 26.40 29.85 48.00
N TRP A 27 25.78 30.97 47.63
CA TRP A 27 24.76 31.04 46.58
C TRP A 27 25.32 30.69 45.20
N ALA A 28 26.52 31.17 44.85
CA ALA A 28 27.15 30.94 43.56
C ALA A 28 27.55 29.46 43.37
N LEU A 29 27.92 28.77 44.45
CA LEU A 29 28.18 27.33 44.45
C LEU A 29 26.89 26.55 44.18
N GLN A 30 25.81 26.83 44.92
CA GLN A 30 24.49 26.21 44.72
C GLN A 30 23.93 26.49 43.31
N CYS A 31 24.10 27.73 42.82
CA CYS A 31 23.73 28.11 41.46
C CYS A 31 24.53 27.34 40.41
N ALA A 32 25.85 27.17 40.60
CA ALA A 32 26.69 26.41 39.69
C ALA A 32 26.33 24.92 39.65
N GLU A 33 26.12 24.28 40.81
CA GLU A 33 25.67 22.88 40.88
C GLU A 33 24.30 22.70 40.20
N PHE A 34 23.37 23.65 40.38
CA PHE A 34 22.06 23.58 39.74
C PHE A 34 22.13 23.84 38.22
N VAL A 35 22.98 24.78 37.77
CA VAL A 35 23.27 24.97 36.34
C VAL A 35 23.90 23.71 35.73
N GLU A 36 24.85 23.07 36.40
CA GLU A 36 25.44 21.80 35.94
C GLU A 36 24.40 20.66 35.88
N GLN A 37 23.45 20.59 36.82
CA GLN A 37 22.33 19.67 36.74
C GLN A 37 21.39 19.96 35.55
N LEU A 38 21.10 21.23 35.28
CA LEU A 38 20.29 21.65 34.13
C LEU A 38 21.01 21.39 32.80
N GLU A 39 22.30 21.72 32.71
CA GLU A 39 23.17 21.44 31.55
C GLU A 39 23.32 19.93 31.33
N THR A 40 23.52 19.14 32.40
CA THR A 40 23.49 17.66 32.33
C THR A 40 22.15 17.16 31.81
N ARG A 41 21.01 17.75 32.21
CA ARG A 41 19.67 17.38 31.71
C ARG A 41 19.44 17.79 30.25
N CYS A 42 20.08 18.87 29.79
CA CYS A 42 20.19 19.26 28.38
C CYS A 42 21.07 18.30 27.57
N SER A 43 22.23 17.92 28.10
CA SER A 43 23.30 17.19 27.40
C SER A 43 23.27 15.66 27.57
N ALA A 44 22.35 15.11 28.38
CA ALA A 44 22.24 13.68 28.71
C ALA A 44 22.13 12.73 27.50
N LYS A 45 23.28 12.33 26.95
CA LYS A 45 23.44 11.20 26.01
C LYS A 45 23.67 9.85 26.71
N LYS A 46 23.74 9.79 28.06
CA LYS A 46 24.02 8.54 28.81
C LYS A 46 23.06 8.31 30.00
N ARG A 47 22.33 7.18 29.95
CA ARG A 47 21.72 6.42 31.07
C ARG A 47 20.61 7.10 31.92
N GLN A 48 19.37 7.17 31.40
CA GLN A 48 18.12 7.18 32.21
C GLN A 48 16.93 6.63 31.38
N ARG A 49 15.86 6.10 32.02
CA ARG A 49 14.70 5.44 31.32
C ARG A 49 13.80 6.51 30.70
N LEU A 50 13.03 6.09 29.69
CA LEU A 50 12.52 7.00 28.67
C LEU A 50 11.25 7.82 29.02
N SER A 51 10.99 8.10 30.29
CA SER A 51 9.87 8.96 30.72
C SER A 51 10.34 10.39 30.99
N ASP A 52 11.60 10.58 31.40
CA ASP A 52 11.97 11.78 32.16
C ASP A 52 12.84 12.79 31.39
N ASN A 53 13.24 12.47 30.15
CA ASN A 53 13.94 13.41 29.28
C ASN A 53 12.98 14.49 28.78
N PRO A 54 13.41 15.76 28.81
CA PRO A 54 12.62 16.88 28.32
C PRO A 54 12.25 16.74 26.83
N THR A 55 10.99 17.08 26.52
CA THR A 55 10.47 17.34 25.17
C THR A 55 11.20 18.54 24.52
N ILE A 56 10.91 18.85 23.25
CA ILE A 56 11.58 19.97 22.54
C ILE A 56 11.32 21.30 23.25
N GLY A 57 10.06 21.60 23.61
CA GLY A 57 9.71 22.80 24.38
C GLY A 57 10.29 22.80 25.80
N GLN A 58 10.38 21.64 26.46
CA GLN A 58 11.04 21.54 27.77
C GLN A 58 12.56 21.75 27.67
N ARG A 59 13.23 21.37 26.57
CA ARG A 59 14.66 21.69 26.36
C ARG A 59 14.88 23.16 26.07
N GLN A 60 14.00 23.78 25.29
CA GLN A 60 14.04 25.24 25.09
C GLN A 60 13.80 25.98 26.41
N SER A 61 12.90 25.49 27.27
CA SER A 61 12.75 25.98 28.64
C SER A 61 14.04 25.80 29.45
N LEU A 62 14.64 24.60 29.51
CA LEU A 62 15.89 24.38 30.25
C LEU A 62 17.05 25.27 29.78
N VAL A 63 17.22 25.44 28.47
CA VAL A 63 18.21 26.38 27.88
C VAL A 63 17.94 27.82 28.31
N ALA A 64 16.67 28.25 28.34
CA ALA A 64 16.30 29.58 28.82
C ALA A 64 16.50 29.75 30.35
N ARG A 65 16.39 28.68 31.14
CA ARG A 65 16.65 28.69 32.60
C ARG A 65 18.15 28.76 32.90
N ILE A 66 18.98 27.98 32.20
CA ILE A 66 20.45 28.05 32.29
C ILE A 66 20.93 29.48 31.98
N ALA A 67 20.45 30.06 30.87
CA ALA A 67 20.78 31.44 30.50
C ALA A 67 20.32 32.49 31.53
N ARG A 68 19.21 32.23 32.26
CA ARG A 68 18.70 33.12 33.32
C ARG A 68 19.58 33.08 34.57
N LEU A 69 19.92 31.88 35.04
CA LEU A 69 20.73 31.67 36.25
C LEU A 69 22.17 32.20 36.08
N GLU A 70 22.83 31.91 34.96
CA GLU A 70 24.16 32.47 34.66
C GLU A 70 24.13 34.00 34.47
N GLY A 71 23.02 34.55 33.94
CA GLY A 71 22.80 35.99 33.88
C GLY A 71 22.75 36.65 35.27
N VAL A 72 22.00 36.06 36.22
CA VAL A 72 21.91 36.55 37.61
C VAL A 72 23.22 36.35 38.36
N LYS A 73 23.90 35.22 38.17
CA LYS A 73 25.22 34.94 38.74
C LYS A 73 26.27 35.96 38.29
N THR A 74 26.28 36.32 37.00
CA THR A 74 27.14 37.38 36.46
C THR A 74 26.80 38.76 37.05
N LEU A 75 25.51 39.04 37.28
CA LEU A 75 25.06 40.29 37.90
C LEU A 75 25.50 40.40 39.37
N LEU A 76 25.33 39.33 40.14
CA LEU A 76 25.74 39.26 41.54
C LEU A 76 27.25 39.28 41.72
N GLN A 77 28.00 38.57 40.86
CA GLN A 77 29.47 38.62 40.87
C GLN A 77 29.97 40.06 40.76
N ARG A 78 29.35 40.87 39.89
CA ARG A 78 29.68 42.30 39.72
C ARG A 78 29.31 43.17 40.93
N ARG A 79 28.37 42.77 41.80
CA ARG A 79 28.08 43.49 43.07
C ARG A 79 29.21 43.33 44.10
N PHE A 80 29.92 42.19 44.09
CA PHE A 80 30.93 41.85 45.10
C PHE A 80 32.38 41.91 44.61
N VAL A 81 32.63 41.93 43.29
CA VAL A 81 33.96 42.11 42.67
C VAL A 81 34.46 43.58 42.75
N HIS A 82 33.94 44.36 43.69
CA HIS A 82 34.50 45.64 44.14
C HIS A 82 34.59 45.69 45.67
N ILE A 83 35.68 45.14 46.23
CA ILE A 83 36.34 45.56 47.48
C ILE A 83 37.72 44.87 47.57
N GLY A 84 38.79 45.67 47.64
CA GLY A 84 40.19 45.25 47.93
C GLY A 84 40.94 44.53 46.80
N GLY A 85 42.11 44.96 46.34
CA GLY A 85 42.88 46.20 46.52
C GLY A 85 43.63 46.51 45.21
N GLY A 86 44.34 47.63 45.01
CA GLY A 86 44.98 48.47 46.01
C GLY A 86 46.48 48.18 46.10
N GLY A 87 47.27 48.62 45.10
CA GLY A 87 48.74 48.76 45.21
C GLY A 87 49.60 48.07 44.14
N GLY A 88 50.18 48.87 43.23
CA GLY A 88 51.44 48.65 42.49
C GLY A 88 51.53 47.51 41.44
N GLU A 89 52.34 47.62 40.37
CA GLU A 89 53.01 48.76 39.74
C GLU A 89 53.49 48.33 38.32
N HIS A 90 53.55 49.26 37.35
CA HIS A 90 54.25 49.24 36.04
C HIS A 90 54.32 47.94 35.18
N ALA A 91 53.91 47.88 33.90
CA ALA A 91 54.17 48.77 32.75
C ALA A 91 53.21 48.42 31.58
N ALA A 92 52.46 49.33 30.94
CA ALA A 92 52.83 50.47 30.08
C ALA A 92 53.09 50.09 28.59
N GLY A 93 52.25 50.57 27.65
CA GLY A 93 52.43 50.36 26.20
C GLY A 93 51.20 50.51 25.30
N SER A 94 50.63 51.73 25.21
CA SER A 94 49.98 52.36 24.03
C SER A 94 49.07 51.53 23.08
N SER A 95 47.74 51.69 22.98
CA SER A 95 46.86 52.87 22.76
C SER A 95 46.73 53.39 21.31
N SER A 96 45.66 53.00 20.60
CA SER A 96 45.09 53.77 19.48
C SER A 96 43.57 53.52 19.32
N SER A 97 42.79 54.45 19.87
CA SER A 97 41.39 54.80 19.53
C SER A 97 40.55 53.92 18.58
N SER A 98 39.49 53.31 19.13
CA SER A 98 38.24 53.07 18.40
C SER A 98 37.03 53.42 19.28
N SER A 99 36.49 54.63 19.10
CA SER A 99 35.24 55.05 19.74
C SER A 99 34.05 54.36 19.06
N GLY A 100 33.75 53.13 19.48
CA GLY A 100 32.71 52.29 18.90
C GLY A 100 31.99 51.45 19.95
N ASN A 101 30.82 51.93 20.38
CA ASN A 101 29.80 51.21 21.14
C ASN A 101 30.13 50.73 22.58
N LYS A 102 30.05 51.66 23.56
CA LYS A 102 29.97 51.35 25.01
C LYS A 102 28.74 50.49 25.41
N ASN A 103 27.83 50.15 24.48
CA ASN A 103 26.73 49.23 24.74
C ASN A 103 27.11 47.75 24.53
N ALA A 104 28.21 47.45 23.82
CA ALA A 104 28.61 46.06 23.54
C ALA A 104 28.98 45.27 24.81
N GLU A 105 29.39 45.94 25.91
CA GLU A 105 29.66 45.33 27.22
C GLU A 105 28.40 44.79 27.94
N ARG A 106 27.21 44.91 27.33
CA ARG A 106 25.91 44.57 27.92
C ARG A 106 25.23 43.34 27.31
N LEU A 107 25.82 42.70 26.30
CA LEU A 107 25.32 41.48 25.68
C LEU A 107 26.43 40.43 25.67
N VAL A 108 26.11 39.21 26.12
CA VAL A 108 27.08 38.10 26.19
C VAL A 108 26.63 36.98 25.28
N TRP A 109 27.48 36.61 24.31
CA TRP A 109 27.30 35.37 23.56
C TRP A 109 27.74 34.18 24.41
N ARG A 110 26.81 33.26 24.66
CA ARG A 110 27.13 31.93 25.21
C ARG A 110 26.86 30.89 24.15
N GLU A 111 27.90 30.18 23.74
CA GLU A 111 27.75 28.96 22.96
C GLU A 111 27.21 27.85 23.87
N ILE A 112 26.27 27.05 23.37
CA ILE A 112 25.52 26.06 24.15
C ILE A 112 25.63 24.73 23.45
N ASP A 113 26.28 23.75 24.08
CA ASP A 113 26.52 22.42 23.53
C ASP A 113 25.21 21.72 23.14
N ALA A 114 24.92 21.73 21.84
CA ALA A 114 23.67 21.23 21.31
C ALA A 114 23.84 19.81 20.75
N ALA A 115 23.17 18.84 21.37
CA ALA A 115 23.28 17.41 21.06
C ALA A 115 22.66 16.96 19.70
N PHE A 116 22.72 17.78 18.65
CA PHE A 116 22.16 17.52 17.32
C PHE A 116 23.28 17.43 16.27
N GLU A 117 23.45 16.27 15.64
CA GLU A 117 24.57 15.94 14.73
C GLU A 117 24.66 16.81 13.45
N TRP A 118 23.56 17.49 13.09
CA TRP A 118 23.48 18.41 11.95
C TRP A 118 23.44 19.89 12.38
N ARG A 119 23.55 20.19 13.68
CA ARG A 119 23.59 21.55 14.24
C ARG A 119 25.06 21.96 14.31
N VAL A 120 25.43 22.94 13.49
CA VAL A 120 26.83 23.42 13.42
C VAL A 120 27.13 24.39 14.55
N LEU A 121 26.13 25.19 14.94
CA LEU A 121 26.24 26.14 16.04
C LEU A 121 24.89 26.27 16.75
N THR A 122 24.93 26.31 18.08
CA THR A 122 23.84 26.86 18.90
C THR A 122 24.45 27.79 19.92
N GLY A 123 23.94 29.01 19.99
CA GLY A 123 24.31 29.94 21.05
C GLY A 123 23.19 30.90 21.37
N ALA A 124 23.30 31.55 22.51
CA ALA A 124 22.35 32.55 22.97
C ALA A 124 23.06 33.89 23.17
N VAL A 125 22.48 34.96 22.63
CA VAL A 125 22.78 36.33 23.06
C VAL A 125 21.99 36.57 24.34
N ILE A 126 22.67 36.53 25.48
CA ILE A 126 22.08 36.73 26.80
C ILE A 126 21.83 38.22 27.01
N ASN A 127 20.60 38.58 27.33
CA ASN A 127 20.23 39.94 27.66
C ASN A 127 20.59 40.25 29.12
N ILE A 128 21.36 41.32 29.35
CA ILE A 128 21.63 41.79 30.72
C ILE A 128 20.59 42.84 31.15
N ASN A 129 20.41 43.94 30.40
CA ASN A 129 19.65 45.12 30.83
C ASN A 129 18.67 45.72 29.79
N TYR A 130 18.45 45.11 28.62
CA TYR A 130 17.50 45.64 27.64
C TYR A 130 16.05 45.29 28.01
N ILE A 131 15.16 46.27 27.89
CA ILE A 131 13.71 46.11 28.10
C ILE A 131 12.97 46.14 26.75
N GLU A 132 13.45 46.92 25.78
CA GLU A 132 12.84 47.13 24.47
C GLU A 132 13.29 46.07 23.44
N PRO A 133 12.36 45.30 22.82
CA PRO A 133 12.72 44.21 21.90
C PRO A 133 13.47 44.62 20.64
N ARG A 134 13.03 45.71 19.98
CA ARG A 134 13.65 46.17 18.72
C ARG A 134 15.13 46.50 18.95
N LYS A 135 15.41 47.34 19.94
CA LYS A 135 16.77 47.76 20.31
C LYS A 135 17.66 46.60 20.76
N PHE A 136 17.12 45.62 21.49
CA PHE A 136 17.85 44.40 21.84
C PHE A 136 18.21 43.57 20.61
N LEU A 137 17.29 43.39 19.65
CA LEU A 137 17.53 42.63 18.44
C LEU A 137 18.54 43.32 17.51
N GLU A 138 18.49 44.65 17.42
CA GLU A 138 19.44 45.50 16.69
C GLU A 138 20.86 45.44 17.29
N ASP A 139 21.02 45.65 18.60
CA ASP A 139 22.35 45.54 19.25
C ASP A 139 22.90 44.09 19.24
N ALA A 140 22.02 43.08 19.14
CA ALA A 140 22.42 41.68 18.93
C ALA A 140 22.88 41.37 17.49
N GLU A 141 22.54 42.19 16.48
CA GLU A 141 22.83 41.96 15.06
C GLU A 141 24.31 41.63 14.84
N VAL A 142 25.21 42.48 15.32
CA VAL A 142 26.67 42.36 15.07
C VAL A 142 27.21 41.04 15.64
N ILE A 143 26.75 40.63 16.83
CA ILE A 143 27.18 39.39 17.48
C ILE A 143 26.66 38.17 16.70
N VAL A 144 25.41 38.19 16.24
CA VAL A 144 24.84 37.07 15.49
C VAL A 144 25.46 36.95 14.09
N LEU A 145 25.67 38.07 13.40
CA LEU A 145 26.26 38.09 12.06
C LEU A 145 27.70 37.57 12.06
N ASP A 146 28.56 38.01 12.98
CA ASP A 146 29.93 37.49 13.10
C ASP A 146 29.93 35.96 13.26
N ARG A 147 29.12 35.43 14.17
CA ARG A 147 29.04 33.98 14.42
C ARG A 147 28.47 33.21 13.23
N VAL A 148 27.47 33.76 12.53
CA VAL A 148 26.92 33.16 11.30
C VAL A 148 27.95 33.16 10.17
N GLN A 149 28.70 34.25 9.98
CA GLN A 149 29.72 34.35 8.93
C GLN A 149 30.88 33.38 9.13
N ASN A 150 31.39 33.29 10.36
CA ASN A 150 32.45 32.32 10.73
C ASN A 150 32.00 30.87 10.44
N VAL A 151 30.71 30.55 10.64
CA VAL A 151 30.15 29.24 10.27
C VAL A 151 29.99 29.08 8.74
N MET A 152 29.61 30.12 8.00
CA MET A 152 29.45 30.10 6.53
C MET A 152 30.78 30.01 5.77
N GLN A 153 31.89 30.51 6.33
CA GLN A 153 33.22 30.26 5.78
C GLN A 153 33.51 28.75 5.74
N THR A 154 33.21 28.04 6.84
CA THR A 154 33.44 26.60 6.98
C THR A 154 32.41 25.73 6.24
N HIS A 155 31.15 26.18 6.12
CA HIS A 155 30.06 25.41 5.51
C HIS A 155 29.35 26.18 4.38
N ALA A 156 29.41 25.64 3.15
CA ALA A 156 28.96 26.32 1.94
C ALA A 156 27.45 26.68 1.88
N SER A 157 26.60 25.94 2.61
CA SER A 157 25.17 26.24 2.77
C SER A 157 24.66 25.87 4.15
N VAL A 158 23.96 26.80 4.79
CA VAL A 158 23.46 26.65 6.17
C VAL A 158 21.99 27.06 6.26
N LYS A 159 21.28 26.50 7.24
CA LYS A 159 19.89 26.85 7.54
C LYS A 159 19.77 27.32 8.98
N ILE A 160 19.36 28.57 9.14
CA ILE A 160 19.38 29.30 10.41
C ILE A 160 17.96 29.56 10.87
N ASN A 161 17.72 29.42 12.17
CA ASN A 161 16.55 30.00 12.81
C ASN A 161 16.89 30.54 14.20
N THR A 162 16.12 31.55 14.61
CA THR A 162 16.25 32.20 15.91
C THR A 162 15.02 31.95 16.78
N VAL A 163 15.19 32.05 18.09
CA VAL A 163 14.12 31.97 19.08
C VAL A 163 14.33 33.10 20.08
N PHE A 164 13.45 34.09 20.05
CA PHE A 164 13.39 35.16 21.04
C PHE A 164 12.63 34.65 22.27
N ASN A 165 13.22 34.81 23.45
CA ASN A 165 12.64 34.36 24.71
C ASN A 165 12.38 35.57 25.62
N GLY A 166 11.14 35.71 26.09
CA GLY A 166 10.71 36.78 26.98
C GLY A 166 9.78 36.30 28.08
N GLU A 167 9.75 37.05 29.18
CA GLU A 167 8.79 36.88 30.29
C GLU A 167 7.65 37.88 30.11
N PHE A 168 6.41 37.41 30.19
CA PHE A 168 5.20 38.17 29.95
C PHE A 168 4.30 38.15 31.20
N VAL A 169 3.49 39.20 31.36
CA VAL A 169 2.57 39.38 32.49
C VAL A 169 1.16 39.73 32.02
N THR A 170 0.13 39.12 32.64
CA THR A 170 -1.27 39.54 32.52
C THR A 170 -1.92 39.51 33.90
N GLY A 171 -2.34 40.67 34.42
CA GLY A 171 -2.68 40.83 35.84
C GLY A 171 -1.58 40.24 36.74
N ASP A 172 -1.96 39.39 37.69
CA ASP A 172 -1.04 38.74 38.62
C ASP A 172 -0.29 37.53 38.02
N LYS A 173 -0.59 37.12 36.78
CA LYS A 173 0.01 35.92 36.16
C LYS A 173 1.25 36.28 35.37
N ARG A 174 2.41 35.72 35.76
CA ARG A 174 3.66 35.78 34.98
C ARG A 174 3.90 34.47 34.22
N GLY A 175 4.49 34.55 33.03
CA GLY A 175 4.74 33.37 32.21
C GLY A 175 5.74 33.61 31.07
N ASN A 176 6.65 32.67 30.89
CA ASN A 176 7.65 32.72 29.82
C ASN A 176 7.04 32.33 28.47
N LYS A 177 7.35 33.08 27.41
CA LYS A 177 6.94 32.81 26.03
C LYS A 177 8.16 32.87 25.09
N SER A 178 8.11 32.05 24.05
CA SER A 178 9.19 31.88 23.07
C SER A 178 8.64 32.06 21.67
N PHE A 179 9.26 32.96 20.89
CA PHE A 179 8.84 33.29 19.53
C PHE A 179 9.95 32.85 18.57
N SER A 180 9.68 31.80 17.80
CA SER A 180 10.62 31.27 16.82
C SER A 180 10.41 31.89 15.43
N THR A 181 11.51 32.22 14.77
CA THR A 181 11.51 32.56 13.35
C THR A 181 11.50 31.29 12.49
N SER A 182 11.05 31.43 11.24
CA SER A 182 11.11 30.36 10.25
C SER A 182 12.57 30.06 9.88
N ASN A 183 12.86 28.81 9.54
CA ASN A 183 14.20 28.43 9.07
C ASN A 183 14.52 29.10 7.72
N PHE A 184 15.56 29.92 7.68
CA PHE A 184 16.04 30.60 6.47
C PHE A 184 17.35 29.97 5.95
N GLU A 185 17.57 30.01 4.64
CA GLU A 185 18.70 29.35 3.96
C GLU A 185 19.72 30.40 3.49
N LEU A 186 20.98 30.29 3.93
CA LEU A 186 22.08 31.15 3.51
C LEU A 186 23.16 30.36 2.78
N PHE A 187 23.81 31.00 1.82
CA PHE A 187 24.81 30.42 0.92
C PHE A 187 26.10 31.24 0.95
N ARG A 188 27.24 30.61 0.67
CA ARG A 188 28.57 31.25 0.72
C ARG A 188 28.73 32.52 -0.14
N SER A 189 27.87 32.73 -1.14
CA SER A 189 27.94 33.88 -2.06
C SER A 189 27.17 35.13 -1.59
N SER A 190 26.59 35.15 -0.38
CA SER A 190 25.91 36.33 0.16
C SER A 190 26.92 37.37 0.67
N GLU A 191 26.78 38.63 0.27
CA GLU A 191 27.67 39.71 0.71
C GLU A 191 27.30 40.23 2.12
N GLN A 192 28.19 41.03 2.73
CA GLN A 192 27.99 41.59 4.08
C GLN A 192 26.72 42.47 4.18
N SER A 193 26.38 43.17 3.09
CA SER A 193 25.14 43.95 2.94
C SER A 193 23.91 43.05 3.04
N ASP A 194 23.90 41.96 2.26
CA ASP A 194 22.79 41.02 2.15
C ASP A 194 22.50 40.35 3.49
N LEU A 195 23.54 40.11 4.30
CA LEU A 195 23.43 39.51 5.62
C LEU A 195 22.78 40.44 6.66
N ARG A 196 23.06 41.75 6.60
CA ARG A 196 22.37 42.75 7.46
C ARG A 196 20.90 42.88 7.06
N GLU A 197 20.64 42.99 5.76
CA GLU A 197 19.26 43.06 5.25
C GLU A 197 18.48 41.76 5.57
N TRP A 198 19.12 40.60 5.44
CA TRP A 198 18.57 39.31 5.88
C TRP A 198 18.22 39.31 7.37
N TYR A 199 19.13 39.73 8.25
CA TYR A 199 18.89 39.73 9.68
C TYR A 199 17.70 40.66 10.03
N LYS A 200 17.61 41.82 9.39
CA LYS A 200 16.45 42.71 9.55
C LYS A 200 15.14 42.07 9.07
N LEU A 201 15.09 41.60 7.83
CA LEU A 201 13.87 41.08 7.20
C LEU A 201 13.40 39.73 7.74
N HIS A 202 14.31 38.88 8.24
CA HIS A 202 14.00 37.50 8.63
C HIS A 202 14.17 37.20 10.11
N ILE A 203 14.83 38.08 10.87
CA ILE A 203 14.97 37.95 12.33
C ILE A 203 14.29 39.10 13.08
N ILE A 204 14.59 40.37 12.76
CA ILE A 204 14.02 41.51 13.49
C ILE A 204 12.51 41.63 13.26
N GLU A 205 12.09 41.98 12.03
CA GLU A 205 10.68 42.29 11.76
C GLU A 205 9.73 41.09 12.01
N PRO A 206 10.04 39.83 11.64
CA PRO A 206 9.16 38.69 11.94
C PRO A 206 9.10 38.30 13.41
N THR A 207 10.06 38.75 14.24
CA THR A 207 9.97 38.56 15.70
C THR A 207 9.09 39.64 16.31
N LEU A 208 9.25 40.90 15.89
CA LEU A 208 8.46 42.03 16.37
C LEU A 208 6.98 41.90 15.97
N ALA A 209 6.69 41.59 14.71
CA ALA A 209 5.32 41.34 14.25
C ALA A 209 4.62 40.22 15.05
N LYS A 210 5.34 39.16 15.45
CA LYS A 210 4.80 38.09 16.30
C LYS A 210 4.61 38.49 17.76
N LEU A 211 5.36 39.48 18.25
CA LEU A 211 5.19 40.05 19.58
C LEU A 211 3.97 40.97 19.62
N GLU A 212 3.79 41.80 18.58
CA GLU A 212 2.63 42.67 18.38
C GLU A 212 1.34 41.84 18.20
N ASP A 213 1.31 40.87 17.28
CA ASP A 213 0.19 39.93 17.09
C ASP A 213 -0.23 39.20 18.38
N PHE A 214 0.72 38.94 19.29
CA PHE A 214 0.47 38.26 20.55
C PHE A 214 -0.09 39.21 21.63
N GLN A 215 0.21 40.51 21.54
CA GLN A 215 -0.29 41.54 22.46
C GLN A 215 -1.68 42.05 22.03
N GLU A 216 -1.92 42.25 20.74
CA GLU A 216 -3.17 42.87 20.24
C GLU A 216 -4.39 41.94 20.19
N ARG A 217 -4.20 40.61 20.04
CA ARG A 217 -5.31 39.65 19.87
C ARG A 217 -5.91 39.17 21.21
N ASP A 218 -6.41 40.11 22.02
CA ASP A 218 -7.17 39.91 23.27
C ASP A 218 -6.49 39.01 24.34
N SER A 219 -5.16 38.84 24.29
CA SER A 219 -4.48 37.94 25.22
C SER A 219 -4.26 38.55 26.62
N GLY A 220 -4.14 39.88 26.70
CA GLY A 220 -3.81 40.64 27.91
C GLY A 220 -2.35 40.56 28.37
N TRP A 221 -1.48 39.83 27.66
CA TRP A 221 -0.09 39.58 28.09
C TRP A 221 0.90 40.64 27.58
N ALA A 222 1.34 41.56 28.45
CA ALA A 222 2.42 42.50 28.17
C ALA A 222 3.81 41.85 28.36
N LEU A 223 4.79 42.22 27.54
CA LEU A 223 6.19 41.81 27.75
C LEU A 223 6.78 42.55 28.96
N SER A 224 7.34 41.81 29.93
CA SER A 224 7.94 42.37 31.14
C SER A 224 9.48 42.34 31.11
N ARG A 225 10.09 41.28 30.57
CA ARG A 225 11.56 41.16 30.49
C ARG A 225 12.01 40.34 29.30
N ILE A 226 13.04 40.80 28.59
CA ILE A 226 13.72 40.00 27.55
C ILE A 226 14.75 39.10 28.22
N LEU A 227 14.76 37.81 27.87
CA LEU A 227 15.66 36.82 28.47
C LEU A 227 16.90 36.58 27.59
N ASN A 228 16.69 36.23 26.31
CA ASN A 228 17.76 36.04 25.33
C ASN A 228 17.22 35.89 23.89
N LEU A 229 18.12 35.99 22.92
CA LEU A 229 17.93 35.50 21.56
C LEU A 229 18.77 34.23 21.37
N THR A 230 18.13 33.08 21.23
CA THR A 230 18.81 31.83 20.85
C THR A 230 18.94 31.74 19.33
N VAL A 231 20.15 31.52 18.82
CA VAL A 231 20.44 31.30 17.39
C VAL A 231 20.83 29.84 17.17
N ASN A 232 20.23 29.21 16.16
CA ASN A 232 20.54 27.84 15.76
C ASN A 232 20.97 27.83 14.29
N VAL A 233 22.19 27.34 14.02
CA VAL A 233 22.70 27.14 12.66
C VAL A 233 22.78 25.65 12.37
N ASN A 234 22.11 25.19 11.32
CA ASN A 234 22.09 23.80 10.90
C ASN A 234 22.83 23.66 9.57
N LYS A 235 23.59 22.56 9.41
CA LYS A 235 24.09 22.11 8.11
C LYS A 235 22.88 21.75 7.26
N TYR A 236 22.83 22.29 6.05
CA TYR A 236 21.68 22.15 5.16
C TYR A 236 22.07 21.40 3.89
N ASN A 237 21.55 20.17 3.76
CA ASN A 237 21.81 19.28 2.64
C ASN A 237 20.46 18.78 2.06
N PRO A 238 19.77 19.59 1.24
CA PRO A 238 18.53 19.17 0.57
C PRO A 238 18.81 18.14 -0.54
N LEU A 239 17.85 17.23 -0.78
CA LEU A 239 17.84 16.35 -1.96
C LEU A 239 17.86 17.20 -3.22
N ARG A 240 18.99 17.17 -3.90
CA ARG A 240 19.36 18.13 -4.95
C ARG A 240 19.97 17.37 -6.13
N ALA A 241 19.77 17.88 -7.34
CA ALA A 241 20.45 17.41 -8.53
C ALA A 241 21.55 18.39 -8.98
N GLY A 242 22.65 18.45 -8.22
CA GLY A 242 23.66 19.50 -8.29
C GLY A 242 25.05 18.98 -8.63
N CYS A 243 25.75 19.67 -9.54
CA CYS A 243 27.04 19.32 -10.11
C CYS A 243 27.12 17.96 -10.86
N TYR A 244 28.20 17.78 -11.62
CA TYR A 244 28.41 16.66 -12.53
C TYR A 244 28.60 15.30 -11.82
N ILE A 245 27.67 14.37 -12.03
CA ILE A 245 27.84 12.95 -11.70
C ILE A 245 28.42 12.18 -12.90
N ASN A 246 29.39 11.31 -12.63
CA ASN A 246 30.02 10.48 -13.65
C ASN A 246 29.14 9.27 -14.01
N LEU A 247 28.64 9.18 -15.24
CA LEU A 247 27.74 8.09 -15.66
C LEU A 247 28.41 6.70 -15.53
N PRO A 248 27.64 5.62 -15.24
CA PRO A 248 28.17 4.25 -15.21
C PRO A 248 28.84 3.85 -16.53
N GLU A 249 29.93 3.08 -16.44
CA GLU A 249 30.72 2.56 -17.58
C GLU A 249 29.83 1.97 -18.70
N LYS A 250 28.94 1.04 -18.33
CA LYS A 250 28.00 0.37 -19.26
C LYS A 250 27.08 1.34 -20.03
N ILE A 251 26.85 2.55 -19.50
CA ILE A 251 26.03 3.60 -20.13
C ILE A 251 26.87 4.53 -20.99
N LYS A 252 28.07 4.90 -20.53
CA LYS A 252 29.04 5.68 -21.33
C LYS A 252 29.42 4.96 -22.62
N LEU A 253 29.73 3.66 -22.54
CA LEU A 253 30.11 2.83 -23.68
C LEU A 253 29.04 2.81 -24.78
N LYS A 254 27.76 2.91 -24.41
CA LYS A 254 26.64 3.02 -25.36
C LYS A 254 26.65 4.33 -26.16
N LYS A 255 27.38 5.38 -25.74
CA LYS A 255 27.41 6.72 -26.40
C LYS A 255 26.00 7.21 -26.81
N ALA A 256 25.02 6.97 -25.94
CA ALA A 256 23.59 7.23 -26.15
C ALA A 256 23.08 8.43 -25.33
N VAL A 257 23.85 8.84 -24.34
CA VAL A 257 23.56 9.90 -23.36
C VAL A 257 24.65 10.97 -23.46
N ILE A 258 24.25 12.23 -23.48
CA ILE A 258 25.16 13.38 -23.34
C ILE A 258 25.06 13.89 -21.91
N ASN A 259 26.21 13.97 -21.27
CA ASN A 259 26.36 14.49 -19.92
C ASN A 259 27.21 15.76 -19.99
N VAL A 260 26.56 16.92 -19.84
CA VAL A 260 27.24 18.22 -19.79
C VAL A 260 27.87 18.36 -18.40
N GLN A 261 29.19 18.51 -18.38
CA GLN A 261 29.97 18.78 -17.18
C GLN A 261 29.70 20.21 -16.74
N SER A 262 28.85 20.37 -15.73
CA SER A 262 28.62 21.66 -15.09
C SER A 262 29.06 21.68 -13.63
N MET A 263 29.60 22.84 -13.24
CA MET A 263 29.97 23.14 -11.84
C MET A 263 28.82 23.80 -11.08
N ASP A 264 27.75 24.18 -11.78
CA ASP A 264 26.51 24.70 -11.20
C ASP A 264 25.53 23.58 -10.81
N ASN A 265 24.40 24.00 -10.24
CA ASN A 265 23.30 23.10 -9.88
C ASN A 265 22.23 23.03 -10.97
N ALA A 266 22.58 23.27 -12.24
CA ALA A 266 21.66 23.41 -13.36
C ALA A 266 21.72 22.25 -14.38
N CYS A 267 22.22 21.07 -13.99
CA CYS A 267 22.35 19.87 -14.85
C CYS A 267 21.09 19.54 -15.69
N PHE A 268 19.90 19.76 -15.12
CA PHE A 268 18.62 19.65 -15.84
C PHE A 268 18.50 20.68 -16.98
N ALA A 269 18.76 21.95 -16.71
CA ALA A 269 18.65 23.01 -17.69
C ALA A 269 19.70 22.83 -18.78
N TRP A 270 20.95 22.52 -18.41
CA TRP A 270 21.99 22.13 -19.36
C TRP A 270 21.62 20.92 -20.21
N SER A 271 20.98 19.89 -19.64
CA SER A 271 20.49 18.75 -20.41
C SER A 271 19.37 19.11 -21.38
N VAL A 272 18.44 19.98 -20.99
CA VAL A 272 17.38 20.48 -21.88
C VAL A 272 17.96 21.37 -22.98
N VAL A 273 18.88 22.29 -22.66
CA VAL A 273 19.58 23.11 -23.65
C VAL A 273 20.39 22.23 -24.61
N ALA A 274 21.09 21.20 -24.11
CA ALA A 274 21.84 20.29 -24.97
C ALA A 274 20.94 19.54 -25.97
N ALA A 275 19.70 19.25 -25.58
CA ALA A 275 18.69 18.67 -26.46
C ALA A 275 18.14 19.66 -27.51
N LEU A 276 17.98 20.94 -27.13
CA LEU A 276 17.50 22.00 -28.02
C LEU A 276 18.58 22.52 -28.99
N TYR A 277 19.84 22.55 -28.57
CA TYR A 277 20.99 23.06 -29.31
C TYR A 277 22.09 21.98 -29.42
N PRO A 278 21.86 20.88 -30.16
CA PRO A 278 22.74 19.72 -30.16
C PRO A 278 24.05 19.96 -30.92
N VAL A 279 25.16 19.91 -30.19
CA VAL A 279 26.53 20.06 -30.73
C VAL A 279 27.09 18.71 -31.21
N LYS A 280 28.04 18.75 -32.16
CA LYS A 280 28.74 17.56 -32.68
C LYS A 280 29.97 17.19 -31.83
N ASP A 281 30.83 18.16 -31.56
CA ASP A 281 32.10 17.97 -30.86
C ASP A 281 32.09 18.58 -29.45
N HIS A 282 32.91 18.03 -28.57
CA HIS A 282 33.09 18.51 -27.19
C HIS A 282 31.77 18.66 -26.39
N THR A 283 30.78 17.79 -26.65
CA THR A 283 29.41 17.82 -26.09
C THR A 283 29.31 17.72 -24.57
N TYR A 284 30.44 17.60 -23.86
CA TYR A 284 30.52 17.61 -22.41
C TYR A 284 30.79 19.02 -21.85
N ARG A 285 31.20 20.01 -22.64
CA ARG A 285 31.55 21.35 -22.16
C ARG A 285 30.32 22.27 -22.13
N GLU A 286 30.11 23.00 -21.04
CA GLU A 286 29.11 24.08 -20.96
C GLU A 286 29.28 25.08 -22.12
N SER A 287 30.52 25.51 -22.39
CA SER A 287 30.88 26.52 -23.40
C SER A 287 30.50 26.16 -24.85
N SER A 288 30.10 24.91 -25.10
CA SER A 288 29.59 24.47 -26.39
C SER A 288 28.11 24.84 -26.61
N TYR A 289 27.40 25.23 -25.54
CA TYR A 289 25.97 25.51 -25.52
C TYR A 289 25.70 26.96 -25.11
N PRO A 290 24.61 27.61 -25.58
CA PRO A 290 24.26 28.95 -25.10
C PRO A 290 23.75 28.88 -23.65
N ASP A 291 23.94 29.95 -22.87
CA ASP A 291 23.50 30.01 -21.46
C ASP A 291 21.99 29.70 -21.35
N TYR A 292 21.67 28.72 -20.51
CA TYR A 292 20.32 28.24 -20.29
C TYR A 292 19.36 29.31 -19.78
N LYS A 293 19.85 30.35 -19.09
CA LYS A 293 19.06 31.49 -18.58
C LYS A 293 18.48 32.35 -19.71
N ASN A 294 19.15 32.37 -20.86
CA ASN A 294 18.73 33.16 -22.02
C ASN A 294 17.76 32.38 -22.94
N ILE A 295 17.64 31.05 -22.75
CA ILE A 295 16.82 30.16 -23.57
C ILE A 295 15.53 29.75 -22.85
N LEU A 296 15.64 29.44 -21.56
CA LEU A 296 14.58 28.80 -20.79
C LEU A 296 13.91 29.77 -19.84
N ASN A 297 12.57 29.81 -19.86
CA ASN A 297 11.79 30.47 -18.84
C ASN A 297 11.86 29.65 -17.54
N LEU A 298 12.66 30.13 -16.59
CA LEU A 298 12.92 29.50 -15.31
C LEU A 298 12.23 30.21 -14.14
N GLN A 299 11.17 30.98 -14.43
CA GLN A 299 10.33 31.59 -13.42
C GLN A 299 9.69 30.52 -12.51
N ASP A 300 9.76 30.78 -11.20
CA ASP A 300 9.33 29.89 -10.11
C ASP A 300 10.00 28.50 -10.07
N ILE A 301 11.13 28.33 -10.78
CA ILE A 301 11.89 27.09 -10.81
C ILE A 301 13.14 27.23 -9.94
N LYS A 302 13.19 26.45 -8.87
CA LYS A 302 14.31 26.42 -7.95
C LYS A 302 15.30 25.35 -8.39
N PHE A 303 16.52 25.78 -8.69
CA PHE A 303 17.62 24.86 -8.92
C PHE A 303 18.18 24.31 -7.60
N PRO A 304 18.61 23.05 -7.60
CA PRO A 304 18.48 22.10 -8.70
C PRO A 304 17.07 21.50 -8.87
N MET A 305 16.77 21.11 -10.10
CA MET A 305 15.44 20.66 -10.52
C MET A 305 15.00 19.37 -9.81
N THR A 306 13.70 19.26 -9.53
CA THR A 306 13.06 18.04 -9.00
C THR A 306 11.98 17.53 -9.95
N LEU A 307 11.68 16.23 -9.93
CA LEU A 307 10.66 15.63 -10.81
C LEU A 307 9.28 16.30 -10.71
N LYS A 308 8.92 16.84 -9.54
CA LYS A 308 7.68 17.60 -9.30
C LYS A 308 7.67 18.92 -10.09
N GLN A 309 8.79 19.66 -10.09
CA GLN A 309 8.91 20.96 -10.76
C GLN A 309 8.85 20.88 -12.29
N ILE A 310 9.16 19.72 -12.89
CA ILE A 310 9.12 19.53 -14.35
C ILE A 310 7.73 19.87 -14.93
N LYS A 311 6.62 19.61 -14.22
CA LYS A 311 5.28 19.95 -14.73
C LYS A 311 5.04 21.46 -14.84
N ASN A 312 5.72 22.26 -14.01
CA ASN A 312 5.70 23.73 -14.11
C ASN A 312 6.68 24.21 -15.19
N PHE A 313 7.87 23.61 -15.28
CA PHE A 313 8.81 23.85 -16.38
C PHE A 313 8.16 23.64 -17.75
N GLU A 314 7.46 22.53 -17.94
CA GLU A 314 6.70 22.26 -19.16
C GLU A 314 5.72 23.41 -19.42
N LYS A 315 4.83 23.76 -18.47
CA LYS A 315 3.88 24.87 -18.64
C LYS A 315 4.53 26.18 -19.12
N HIS A 316 5.68 26.57 -18.56
CA HIS A 316 6.34 27.84 -18.88
C HIS A 316 7.14 27.84 -20.19
N ASN A 317 7.59 26.68 -20.70
CA ASN A 317 8.55 26.61 -21.81
C ASN A 317 7.99 26.03 -23.12
N ASN A 318 6.76 25.52 -23.13
CA ASN A 318 6.19 24.75 -24.24
C ASN A 318 7.05 23.55 -24.70
N ILE A 319 7.87 23.01 -23.79
CA ILE A 319 8.63 21.76 -23.96
C ILE A 319 7.89 20.65 -23.23
N SER A 320 8.05 19.39 -23.65
CA SER A 320 7.55 18.20 -22.94
C SER A 320 8.70 17.27 -22.57
N ILE A 321 8.67 16.64 -21.39
CA ILE A 321 9.82 15.92 -20.83
C ILE A 321 9.44 14.56 -20.25
N ASN A 322 10.13 13.53 -20.74
CA ASN A 322 10.18 12.20 -20.13
C ASN A 322 11.48 12.04 -19.35
N VAL A 323 11.44 11.30 -18.23
CA VAL A 323 12.61 10.98 -17.41
C VAL A 323 12.66 9.48 -17.15
N TYR A 324 13.84 8.89 -17.27
CA TYR A 324 14.13 7.47 -17.05
C TYR A 324 15.20 7.30 -15.98
N THR A 325 15.23 6.16 -15.31
CA THR A 325 16.28 5.76 -14.36
C THR A 325 16.99 4.48 -14.85
N ILE A 326 18.00 4.03 -14.10
CA ILE A 326 18.66 2.73 -14.27
C ILE A 326 18.40 1.88 -13.03
N GLU A 327 18.03 0.62 -13.23
CA GLU A 327 17.83 -0.38 -12.18
C GLU A 327 18.72 -1.61 -12.43
N GLY A 328 19.35 -2.14 -11.37
CA GLY A 328 20.22 -3.31 -11.39
C GLY A 328 21.69 -3.01 -11.74
N GLU A 329 22.62 -3.53 -10.93
CA GLU A 329 24.08 -3.33 -11.12
C GLU A 329 24.67 -4.26 -12.20
N GLU A 330 24.27 -5.54 -12.18
CA GLU A 330 24.75 -6.54 -13.14
C GLU A 330 24.13 -6.35 -14.52
N THR A 331 22.81 -6.24 -14.61
CA THR A 331 22.05 -6.04 -15.86
C THR A 331 21.26 -4.73 -15.83
N PRO A 332 21.89 -3.58 -16.17
CA PRO A 332 21.25 -2.26 -16.06
C PRO A 332 20.06 -2.12 -17.02
N THR A 333 18.87 -2.23 -16.43
CA THR A 333 17.57 -2.02 -17.08
C THR A 333 17.20 -0.55 -16.97
N VAL A 334 16.57 0.01 -18.00
CA VAL A 334 16.21 1.44 -18.04
C VAL A 334 14.71 1.53 -18.00
N LEU A 335 14.18 2.21 -16.99
CA LEU A 335 12.75 2.27 -16.69
C LEU A 335 12.29 3.73 -16.70
N PRO A 336 11.05 4.03 -17.15
CA PRO A 336 10.51 5.38 -17.07
C PRO A 336 10.13 5.70 -15.61
N ILE A 337 10.56 6.86 -15.11
CA ILE A 337 10.18 7.37 -13.77
C ILE A 337 9.27 8.60 -13.84
N ARG A 338 9.18 9.22 -15.03
CA ARG A 338 8.21 10.26 -15.34
C ARG A 338 7.94 10.24 -16.83
N LEU A 339 6.67 10.18 -17.21
CA LEU A 339 6.21 10.34 -18.59
C LEU A 339 5.36 11.61 -18.68
N THR A 340 5.47 12.36 -19.77
CA THR A 340 4.68 13.58 -19.99
C THR A 340 3.22 13.22 -20.31
N ASP A 341 2.28 13.98 -19.74
CA ASP A 341 0.84 13.83 -20.03
C ASP A 341 0.51 14.24 -21.47
N LEU A 342 1.23 15.23 -22.00
CA LEU A 342 0.99 15.84 -23.31
C LEU A 342 2.33 16.05 -24.03
N ARG A 343 2.64 15.16 -24.97
CA ARG A 343 3.80 15.32 -25.84
C ARG A 343 3.61 16.53 -26.75
N ARG A 344 4.62 17.40 -26.78
CA ARG A 344 4.69 18.62 -27.58
C ARG A 344 5.75 18.47 -28.66
N GLU A 345 5.73 19.40 -29.63
CA GLU A 345 6.71 19.48 -30.73
C GLU A 345 8.16 19.44 -30.21
N LYS A 346 8.48 20.26 -29.21
CA LYS A 346 9.75 20.19 -28.46
C LYS A 346 9.62 19.13 -27.37
N HIS A 347 10.26 17.97 -27.57
CA HIS A 347 10.26 16.85 -26.63
C HIS A 347 11.68 16.44 -26.24
N VAL A 348 11.92 16.22 -24.94
CA VAL A 348 13.24 15.86 -24.39
C VAL A 348 13.13 14.62 -23.51
N ASN A 349 13.97 13.62 -23.79
CA ASN A 349 14.16 12.44 -22.95
C ASN A 349 15.40 12.64 -22.06
N LEU A 350 15.23 12.55 -20.74
CA LEU A 350 16.30 12.73 -19.76
C LEU A 350 16.59 11.43 -19.00
N LEU A 351 17.86 11.17 -18.71
CA LEU A 351 18.29 10.13 -17.80
C LEU A 351 18.56 10.74 -16.43
N TYR A 352 17.94 10.19 -15.40
CA TYR A 352 18.25 10.47 -14.01
C TYR A 352 19.20 9.39 -13.47
N VAL A 353 20.27 9.81 -12.79
CA VAL A 353 21.27 8.95 -12.14
C VAL A 353 21.55 9.49 -10.74
N GLN A 354 21.76 8.62 -9.76
CA GLN A 354 22.05 8.99 -8.37
C GLN A 354 23.49 8.55 -8.03
N ASP A 355 24.30 9.39 -7.35
CA ASP A 355 25.63 8.95 -6.87
C ASP A 355 25.45 8.11 -5.59
N PRO A 356 26.03 6.89 -5.52
CA PRO A 356 25.97 6.05 -4.32
C PRO A 356 26.58 6.67 -3.05
N ARG A 357 27.33 7.77 -3.14
CA ARG A 357 28.11 8.33 -2.02
C ARG A 357 27.52 9.61 -1.40
N ASP A 358 26.75 10.39 -2.15
CA ASP A 358 26.30 11.74 -1.73
C ASP A 358 24.77 11.95 -1.80
N GLU A 359 23.97 10.94 -2.19
CA GLU A 359 22.50 11.00 -2.39
C GLU A 359 21.99 12.05 -3.41
N VAL A 360 22.89 12.84 -3.99
CA VAL A 360 22.64 13.82 -5.05
C VAL A 360 22.27 13.10 -6.35
N GLY A 361 21.24 13.63 -7.03
CA GLY A 361 20.81 13.17 -8.35
C GLY A 361 21.52 13.91 -9.48
N HIS A 362 21.39 13.45 -10.71
CA HIS A 362 21.89 14.14 -11.89
C HIS A 362 21.04 13.86 -13.11
N PHE A 363 20.76 14.90 -13.88
CA PHE A 363 20.09 14.79 -15.17
C PHE A 363 21.12 14.84 -16.30
N ALA A 364 21.02 13.89 -17.22
CA ALA A 364 21.77 13.86 -18.46
C ALA A 364 20.80 13.69 -19.65
N TRP A 365 21.15 14.22 -20.82
CA TRP A 365 20.28 14.15 -22.00
C TRP A 365 20.39 12.79 -22.72
N ILE A 366 19.28 12.09 -22.91
CA ILE A 366 19.22 10.89 -23.75
C ILE A 366 19.11 11.32 -25.22
N LYS A 367 20.26 11.47 -25.89
CA LYS A 367 20.35 11.78 -27.33
C LYS A 367 19.82 10.65 -28.21
N ASN A 368 19.90 9.39 -27.77
CA ASN A 368 19.41 8.25 -28.54
C ASN A 368 18.83 7.16 -27.62
N LEU A 369 17.52 7.20 -27.40
CA LEU A 369 16.83 6.24 -26.54
C LEU A 369 17.02 4.80 -27.05
N SER A 370 16.81 4.54 -28.34
CA SER A 370 17.00 3.22 -28.94
C SER A 370 18.36 2.61 -28.61
N ARG A 371 19.45 3.39 -28.71
CA ARG A 371 20.82 2.93 -28.43
C ARG A 371 21.07 2.74 -26.92
N LEU A 372 20.33 3.45 -26.06
CA LEU A 372 20.39 3.28 -24.62
C LEU A 372 19.75 1.95 -24.18
N VAL A 373 18.57 1.61 -24.73
CA VAL A 373 17.78 0.45 -24.30
C VAL A 373 17.97 -0.82 -25.15
N SER A 374 18.53 -0.73 -26.37
CA SER A 374 18.67 -1.87 -27.28
C SER A 374 19.39 -3.10 -26.70
N SER A 375 20.32 -2.90 -25.74
CA SER A 375 21.03 -4.02 -25.10
C SER A 375 20.18 -4.85 -24.13
N GLN A 376 18.97 -4.41 -23.81
CA GLN A 376 18.03 -5.14 -22.93
C GLN A 376 17.24 -6.21 -23.70
N LEU A 377 17.33 -6.22 -25.04
CA LEU A 377 16.46 -6.99 -25.93
C LEU A 377 17.27 -7.60 -27.07
N SER A 378 17.71 -8.86 -26.87
CA SER A 378 18.34 -9.83 -27.82
C SER A 378 19.48 -9.35 -28.75
N MET A 379 20.42 -10.25 -29.06
CA MET A 379 21.69 -9.92 -29.76
C MET A 379 21.57 -9.58 -31.27
N HIS A 380 20.36 -9.40 -31.81
CA HIS A 380 20.16 -9.15 -33.24
C HIS A 380 20.45 -7.70 -33.65
N ARG A 381 21.26 -7.54 -34.71
CA ARG A 381 21.86 -6.26 -35.15
C ARG A 381 20.94 -5.30 -35.93
N GLY A 382 19.62 -5.46 -35.86
CA GLY A 382 18.65 -4.61 -36.56
C GLY A 382 18.45 -3.22 -35.91
N ARG A 383 18.09 -2.20 -36.70
CA ARG A 383 17.68 -0.89 -36.17
C ARG A 383 16.31 -1.02 -35.49
N LYS A 384 16.22 -0.68 -34.20
CA LYS A 384 14.99 -0.76 -33.39
C LYS A 384 14.48 0.65 -33.06
N TYR A 385 13.18 0.88 -33.22
CA TYR A 385 12.48 2.15 -32.96
C TYR A 385 11.66 1.99 -31.67
N PHE A 386 11.98 2.75 -30.62
CA PHE A 386 11.36 2.55 -29.31
C PHE A 386 10.25 3.56 -29.03
N CYS A 387 9.15 3.10 -28.46
CA CYS A 387 8.13 3.96 -27.87
C CYS A 387 8.65 4.54 -26.56
N ASP A 388 8.65 5.87 -26.46
CA ASP A 388 9.09 6.61 -25.28
C ASP A 388 8.07 6.58 -24.12
N ARG A 389 6.96 5.85 -24.28
CA ARG A 389 5.96 5.64 -23.22
C ARG A 389 5.97 4.21 -22.67
N CYS A 390 5.73 3.21 -23.51
CA CYS A 390 5.66 1.80 -23.09
C CYS A 390 7.00 1.06 -23.10
N LEU A 391 8.06 1.67 -23.65
CA LEU A 391 9.39 1.07 -23.94
C LEU A 391 9.39 -0.18 -24.86
N HIS A 392 8.27 -0.50 -25.51
CA HIS A 392 8.24 -1.50 -26.57
C HIS A 392 9.00 -1.01 -27.82
N TYR A 393 9.50 -1.95 -28.63
CA TYR A 393 10.27 -1.65 -29.84
C TYR A 393 9.57 -2.12 -31.11
N PHE A 394 9.79 -1.35 -32.17
CA PHE A 394 9.25 -1.57 -33.51
C PHE A 394 10.39 -1.64 -34.51
N HIS A 395 10.15 -2.33 -35.62
CA HIS A 395 11.16 -2.49 -36.69
C HIS A 395 11.17 -1.34 -37.70
N SER A 396 10.20 -0.42 -37.64
CA SER A 396 10.10 0.75 -38.51
C SER A 396 9.56 1.98 -37.75
N SER A 397 9.71 3.19 -38.31
CA SER A 397 9.21 4.43 -37.68
C SER A 397 7.70 4.55 -37.77
N GLU A 398 7.13 4.07 -38.88
CA GLU A 398 5.71 4.15 -39.23
C GLU A 398 4.88 3.30 -38.26
N LYS A 399 5.38 2.10 -37.89
CA LYS A 399 4.75 1.26 -36.87
C LYS A 399 4.77 1.94 -35.48
N LEU A 400 5.87 2.58 -35.12
CA LEU A 400 5.97 3.34 -33.87
C LEU A 400 4.99 4.54 -33.85
N GLU A 401 4.84 5.26 -34.95
CA GLU A 401 3.90 6.39 -35.05
C GLU A 401 2.44 5.92 -34.95
N ALA A 402 2.10 4.80 -35.60
CA ALA A 402 0.77 4.17 -35.50
C ALA A 402 0.47 3.72 -34.05
N HIS A 403 1.39 2.97 -33.43
CA HIS A 403 1.31 2.58 -32.02
C HIS A 403 1.14 3.78 -31.08
N GLY A 404 1.88 4.86 -31.37
CA GLY A 404 1.88 6.09 -30.59
C GLY A 404 0.52 6.78 -30.52
N VAL A 405 -0.41 6.54 -31.45
CA VAL A 405 -1.80 7.03 -31.36
C VAL A 405 -2.50 6.39 -30.16
N ASP A 406 -2.62 5.06 -30.15
CA ASP A 406 -3.41 4.33 -29.16
C ASP A 406 -2.69 4.28 -27.78
N CYS A 407 -1.35 4.17 -27.78
CA CYS A 407 -0.55 4.13 -26.54
C CYS A 407 -0.61 5.43 -25.72
N ARG A 408 -0.81 6.60 -26.36
CA ARG A 408 -0.95 7.89 -25.64
C ARG A 408 -2.26 7.99 -24.86
N GLU A 409 -3.33 7.37 -25.36
CA GLU A 409 -4.65 7.42 -24.74
C GLU A 409 -4.81 6.35 -23.65
N ILE A 410 -4.28 5.15 -23.88
CA ILE A 410 -4.64 3.95 -23.09
C ILE A 410 -3.59 3.59 -22.03
N ASN A 411 -2.30 3.79 -22.34
CA ASN A 411 -1.23 3.13 -21.60
C ASN A 411 -0.33 4.10 -20.83
N ASN A 412 -0.41 4.03 -19.50
CA ASN A 412 0.37 4.82 -18.54
C ASN A 412 1.69 4.15 -18.10
N CYS A 413 1.81 2.83 -18.22
CA CYS A 413 2.91 2.03 -17.65
C CYS A 413 3.85 1.44 -18.72
N ALA A 414 4.99 0.89 -18.29
CA ALA A 414 5.77 -0.02 -19.12
C ALA A 414 5.07 -1.39 -19.18
N ILE A 415 4.99 -2.02 -20.35
CA ILE A 415 4.33 -3.32 -20.55
C ILE A 415 5.39 -4.39 -20.80
N ARG A 416 5.38 -5.47 -19.99
CA ARG A 416 6.03 -6.74 -20.33
C ARG A 416 5.00 -7.67 -20.96
N LEU A 417 5.29 -8.12 -22.18
CA LEU A 417 4.55 -9.17 -22.89
C LEU A 417 5.29 -10.50 -22.75
N PRO A 418 4.60 -11.65 -22.93
CA PRO A 418 5.29 -12.94 -23.06
C PRO A 418 6.29 -12.93 -24.23
N SER A 419 7.33 -13.75 -24.11
CA SER A 419 8.24 -14.02 -25.22
C SER A 419 7.60 -14.98 -26.23
N GLU A 420 8.20 -15.15 -27.41
CA GLU A 420 7.77 -16.18 -28.37
C GLU A 420 7.94 -17.61 -27.81
N ASP A 421 8.85 -17.81 -26.85
CA ASP A 421 9.06 -19.09 -26.17
C ASP A 421 8.01 -19.32 -25.06
N ASP A 422 7.56 -18.24 -24.40
CA ASP A 422 6.64 -18.27 -23.24
C ASP A 422 5.17 -18.04 -23.61
N LYS A 423 4.83 -17.81 -24.88
CA LYS A 423 3.47 -17.44 -25.31
C LYS A 423 2.41 -18.53 -25.13
N TRP A 424 2.79 -19.77 -24.82
CA TRP A 424 1.85 -20.89 -24.73
C TRP A 424 1.31 -21.14 -23.30
N LEU A 425 0.01 -20.87 -23.13
CA LEU A 425 -0.74 -21.08 -21.89
C LEU A 425 -1.64 -22.33 -21.99
N SER A 426 -1.37 -23.29 -21.12
CA SER A 426 -2.11 -24.56 -20.98
C SER A 426 -2.13 -24.99 -19.51
N PHE A 427 -2.94 -26.00 -19.17
CA PHE A 427 -2.95 -26.57 -17.82
C PHE A 427 -1.60 -27.23 -17.48
N LYS A 428 -0.93 -26.73 -16.43
CA LYS A 428 0.38 -27.24 -15.95
C LYS A 428 0.31 -27.76 -14.49
N ASN A 429 -0.77 -27.46 -13.76
CA ASN A 429 -0.86 -27.64 -12.31
C ASN A 429 -1.30 -29.05 -11.88
N HIS A 430 -0.72 -30.10 -12.46
CA HIS A 430 -1.16 -31.49 -12.23
C HIS A 430 -1.16 -31.93 -10.77
N SER A 431 -0.23 -31.43 -9.93
CA SER A 431 -0.19 -31.72 -8.49
C SER A 431 -1.47 -31.33 -7.73
N ARG A 432 -2.26 -30.39 -8.24
CA ARG A 432 -3.56 -29.98 -7.65
C ARG A 432 -4.67 -31.04 -7.84
N LYS A 433 -4.37 -32.17 -8.50
CA LYS A 433 -5.20 -33.38 -8.55
C LYS A 433 -5.14 -34.18 -7.25
N GLU A 434 -4.08 -34.06 -6.45
CA GLU A 434 -4.02 -34.71 -5.14
C GLU A 434 -4.99 -34.06 -4.16
N ARG A 435 -5.46 -34.81 -3.15
CA ARG A 435 -6.13 -34.23 -1.99
C ARG A 435 -5.08 -33.68 -1.04
N LEU A 436 -5.19 -32.42 -0.61
CA LEU A 436 -4.29 -31.90 0.42
C LEU A 436 -4.43 -32.74 1.72
N PRO A 437 -3.31 -33.18 2.33
CA PRO A 437 -3.31 -34.06 3.49
C PRO A 437 -3.91 -33.38 4.71
N TYR A 438 -3.56 -32.11 4.96
CA TYR A 438 -4.01 -31.32 6.09
C TYR A 438 -4.75 -30.06 5.65
N VAL A 439 -5.90 -29.79 6.26
CA VAL A 439 -6.62 -28.52 6.20
C VAL A 439 -7.08 -28.15 7.60
N VAL A 440 -7.01 -26.87 7.96
CA VAL A 440 -7.54 -26.35 9.22
C VAL A 440 -8.78 -25.53 8.95
N TYR A 441 -9.83 -25.72 9.73
CA TYR A 441 -11.04 -24.89 9.75
C TYR A 441 -11.06 -24.13 11.07
N ALA A 442 -11.33 -22.83 11.05
CA ALA A 442 -11.29 -22.01 12.25
C ALA A 442 -12.31 -20.88 12.22
N ASP A 443 -12.68 -20.41 13.41
CA ASP A 443 -13.58 -19.28 13.64
C ASP A 443 -13.26 -18.65 15.01
N LEU A 444 -13.73 -17.43 15.27
CA LEU A 444 -13.45 -16.68 16.51
C LEU A 444 -14.66 -15.89 17.02
N GLU A 445 -14.68 -15.64 18.33
CA GLU A 445 -15.76 -14.88 18.99
C GLU A 445 -15.24 -13.62 19.68
N CYS A 446 -16.02 -12.55 19.58
CA CYS A 446 -15.68 -11.21 20.07
C CYS A 446 -16.74 -10.63 21.00
N THR A 447 -16.31 -9.92 22.05
CA THR A 447 -17.18 -9.01 22.81
C THR A 447 -17.35 -7.69 22.05
N LEU A 448 -18.51 -7.07 22.14
CA LEU A 448 -18.84 -5.78 21.51
C LEU A 448 -18.78 -4.63 22.52
N GLU A 449 -17.58 -4.28 22.97
CA GLU A 449 -17.34 -3.20 23.95
C GLU A 449 -17.92 -1.87 23.39
N LYS A 450 -19.00 -1.34 23.99
CA LYS A 450 -19.66 -0.11 23.52
C LYS A 450 -18.78 1.11 23.75
N THR A 451 -18.68 2.00 22.77
CA THR A 451 -17.97 3.28 22.89
C THR A 451 -18.94 4.46 22.98
N ASP A 452 -18.68 5.36 23.93
CA ASP A 452 -19.50 6.57 24.11
C ASP A 452 -19.53 7.42 22.84
N ALA A 453 -20.73 7.78 22.40
CA ALA A 453 -20.94 8.60 21.22
C ALA A 453 -20.69 10.08 21.54
N ASP A 454 -19.69 10.69 20.90
CA ASP A 454 -19.51 12.14 20.91
C ASP A 454 -20.56 12.79 19.99
N PRO A 455 -21.53 13.57 20.51
CA PRO A 455 -22.62 14.15 19.73
C PRO A 455 -22.16 15.23 18.74
N THR A 456 -20.86 15.59 18.71
CA THR A 456 -20.30 16.57 17.77
C THR A 456 -19.76 15.95 16.47
N MET A 457 -19.74 14.62 16.34
CA MET A 457 -19.22 13.93 15.15
C MET A 457 -20.33 13.34 14.27
N SER A 458 -20.23 13.55 12.95
CA SER A 458 -21.20 13.06 11.95
C SER A 458 -21.17 11.54 11.71
N THR A 459 -20.26 10.81 12.36
CA THR A 459 -20.24 9.35 12.42
C THR A 459 -19.40 8.95 13.63
N PHE A 460 -19.83 7.92 14.36
CA PHE A 460 -19.19 7.45 15.58
C PHE A 460 -18.81 5.97 15.45
N LYS A 461 -17.69 5.55 16.07
CA LYS A 461 -17.44 4.11 16.29
C LYS A 461 -18.43 3.67 17.37
N SER A 462 -19.41 2.85 17.02
CA SER A 462 -20.44 2.37 17.97
C SER A 462 -19.88 1.32 18.95
N GLN A 463 -19.00 0.45 18.46
CA GLN A 463 -18.52 -0.74 19.17
C GLN A 463 -17.03 -1.00 18.89
N HIS A 464 -16.30 -1.50 19.88
CA HIS A 464 -14.96 -2.04 19.78
C HIS A 464 -15.02 -3.57 19.94
N HIS A 465 -14.57 -4.29 18.93
CA HIS A 465 -14.61 -5.75 18.89
C HIS A 465 -13.33 -6.31 19.52
N ARG A 466 -13.47 -7.22 20.49
CA ARG A 466 -12.35 -7.85 21.19
C ARG A 466 -12.51 -9.37 21.25
N VAL A 467 -11.58 -10.10 20.66
CA VAL A 467 -11.58 -11.58 20.67
C VAL A 467 -11.48 -12.10 22.10
N PHE A 468 -12.35 -13.04 22.46
CA PHE A 468 -12.33 -13.76 23.74
C PHE A 468 -12.28 -15.29 23.58
N SER A 469 -12.61 -15.83 22.41
CA SER A 469 -12.50 -17.25 22.11
C SER A 469 -12.06 -17.48 20.67
N ILE A 470 -11.30 -18.55 20.43
CA ILE A 470 -10.96 -19.04 19.09
C ILE A 470 -11.00 -20.56 19.08
N GLY A 471 -11.60 -21.13 18.03
CA GLY A 471 -11.78 -22.55 17.85
C GLY A 471 -11.24 -22.99 16.49
N TYR A 472 -10.65 -24.19 16.42
CA TYR A 472 -10.23 -24.75 15.16
C TYR A 472 -10.32 -26.29 15.12
N TYR A 473 -10.56 -26.81 13.92
CA TYR A 473 -10.56 -28.22 13.59
C TYR A 473 -9.49 -28.52 12.54
N VAL A 474 -8.54 -29.40 12.88
CA VAL A 474 -7.61 -29.97 11.89
C VAL A 474 -8.28 -31.17 11.24
N ARG A 475 -8.37 -31.16 9.91
CA ARG A 475 -8.74 -32.31 9.09
C ARG A 475 -7.50 -32.92 8.47
N CYS A 476 -7.17 -34.14 8.85
CA CYS A 476 -6.25 -35.01 8.11
C CYS A 476 -7.08 -35.91 7.17
N SER A 477 -6.72 -35.98 5.88
CA SER A 477 -7.51 -36.69 4.86
C SER A 477 -7.15 -38.17 4.68
N TYR A 478 -6.02 -38.63 5.23
CA TYR A 478 -5.55 -40.02 5.12
C TYR A 478 -5.52 -40.78 6.45
N ASP A 479 -5.58 -40.09 7.60
CA ASP A 479 -5.67 -40.68 8.93
C ASP A 479 -6.60 -39.83 9.82
N ASP A 480 -7.76 -40.38 10.18
CA ASP A 480 -8.76 -39.69 11.00
C ASP A 480 -8.28 -39.44 12.45
N SER A 481 -7.35 -40.26 12.96
CA SER A 481 -6.82 -40.13 14.33
C SER A 481 -6.04 -38.82 14.54
N LEU A 482 -5.46 -38.28 13.45
CA LEU A 482 -4.79 -36.99 13.43
C LEU A 482 -5.78 -35.80 13.30
N SER A 483 -7.09 -36.05 13.18
CA SER A 483 -8.11 -35.01 13.02
C SER A 483 -8.72 -34.57 14.36
N ALA A 484 -8.33 -33.41 14.87
CA ALA A 484 -8.69 -32.92 16.20
C ALA A 484 -9.34 -31.53 16.20
N TYR A 485 -10.32 -31.31 17.08
CA TYR A 485 -10.85 -29.99 17.42
C TYR A 485 -10.16 -29.49 18.69
N ARG A 486 -9.74 -28.22 18.70
CA ARG A 486 -9.22 -27.51 19.88
C ARG A 486 -9.80 -26.10 19.91
N PHE A 487 -9.96 -25.55 21.11
CA PHE A 487 -10.40 -24.17 21.30
C PHE A 487 -9.78 -23.58 22.57
N ARG A 488 -9.83 -22.26 22.71
CA ARG A 488 -9.42 -21.57 23.94
C ARG A 488 -10.21 -20.28 24.15
N ARG A 489 -10.85 -20.17 25.32
CA ARG A 489 -11.65 -19.02 25.77
C ARG A 489 -10.87 -18.19 26.81
N ASP A 490 -10.01 -17.29 26.35
CA ASP A 490 -9.37 -16.26 27.19
C ASP A 490 -8.80 -15.08 26.37
N LYS A 491 -8.16 -14.12 27.05
CA LYS A 491 -7.56 -12.91 26.45
C LYS A 491 -6.32 -13.19 25.59
N ASP A 492 -5.72 -14.39 25.70
CA ASP A 492 -4.51 -14.80 24.98
C ASP A 492 -4.82 -15.84 23.88
N CYS A 493 -6.10 -16.10 23.60
CA CYS A 493 -6.58 -17.10 22.64
C CYS A 493 -5.94 -16.98 21.25
N VAL A 494 -5.76 -15.76 20.72
CA VAL A 494 -5.13 -15.52 19.41
C VAL A 494 -3.63 -15.88 19.42
N ALA A 495 -2.91 -15.60 20.51
CA ALA A 495 -1.50 -15.95 20.66
C ALA A 495 -1.31 -17.48 20.82
N TRP A 496 -2.24 -18.12 21.55
CA TRP A 496 -2.32 -19.58 21.62
C TRP A 496 -2.56 -20.22 20.25
N PHE A 497 -3.51 -19.70 19.47
CA PHE A 497 -3.79 -20.20 18.12
C PHE A 497 -2.55 -20.07 17.21
N ALA A 498 -1.83 -18.96 17.29
CA ALA A 498 -0.58 -18.78 16.55
C ALA A 498 0.48 -19.85 16.91
N GLU A 499 0.66 -20.14 18.20
CA GLU A 499 1.58 -21.18 18.68
C GLU A 499 1.13 -22.61 18.30
N GLU A 500 -0.18 -22.90 18.34
CA GLU A 500 -0.71 -24.20 17.91
C GLU A 500 -0.54 -24.42 16.40
N LEU A 501 -0.73 -23.38 15.57
CA LEU A 501 -0.42 -23.45 14.14
C LEU A 501 1.09 -23.63 13.89
N ARG A 502 1.95 -23.03 14.72
CA ARG A 502 3.40 -23.25 14.66
C ARG A 502 3.73 -24.71 14.96
N ARG A 503 3.12 -25.31 15.99
CA ARG A 503 3.31 -26.74 16.34
C ARG A 503 2.86 -27.65 15.21
N LEU A 504 1.65 -27.45 14.70
CA LEU A 504 1.12 -28.20 13.55
C LEU A 504 2.07 -28.14 12.34
N ALA A 505 2.70 -27.00 12.07
CA ALA A 505 3.69 -26.90 11.01
C ALA A 505 4.95 -27.77 11.25
N HIS A 506 5.40 -27.95 12.50
CA HIS A 506 6.52 -28.85 12.81
C HIS A 506 6.09 -30.32 12.73
N ASP A 507 4.90 -30.66 13.24
CA ASP A 507 4.36 -32.02 13.17
C ASP A 507 4.21 -32.47 11.71
N VAL A 508 3.62 -31.61 10.86
CA VAL A 508 3.51 -31.86 9.41
C VAL A 508 4.86 -31.87 8.71
N LYS A 509 5.85 -31.07 9.15
CA LYS A 509 7.21 -31.12 8.58
C LYS A 509 7.89 -32.47 8.87
N ASN A 510 7.76 -32.99 10.08
CA ASN A 510 8.31 -34.30 10.45
C ASN A 510 7.66 -35.40 9.59
N ILE A 511 6.33 -35.43 9.53
CA ILE A 511 5.55 -36.39 8.73
C ILE A 511 5.90 -36.31 7.23
N LEU A 512 6.10 -35.12 6.67
CA LEU A 512 6.55 -34.95 5.27
C LEU A 512 8.01 -35.34 5.01
N SER A 513 8.82 -35.48 6.07
CA SER A 513 10.23 -35.88 5.97
C SER A 513 10.39 -37.41 6.04
N ASP A 514 9.50 -38.09 6.77
CA ASP A 514 9.41 -39.55 6.86
C ASP A 514 8.77 -40.15 5.59
N ASN A 515 9.56 -40.24 4.51
CA ASN A 515 9.11 -40.85 3.25
C ASN A 515 8.79 -42.34 3.44
N ILE A 516 7.51 -42.69 3.54
CA ILE A 516 7.07 -44.08 3.64
C ILE A 516 7.32 -44.78 2.29
N PRO A 517 8.03 -45.92 2.27
CA PRO A 517 8.30 -46.65 1.04
C PRO A 517 7.01 -47.23 0.44
N MET A 518 6.99 -47.38 -0.89
CA MET A 518 5.88 -47.99 -1.60
C MET A 518 5.58 -49.41 -1.08
N VAL A 519 4.31 -49.71 -0.85
CA VAL A 519 3.84 -51.06 -0.50
C VAL A 519 4.06 -52.02 -1.68
N ASP A 520 4.36 -53.28 -1.38
CA ASP A 520 4.53 -54.33 -2.39
C ASP A 520 3.28 -54.48 -3.28
N PHE A 521 3.49 -54.46 -4.59
CA PHE A 521 2.43 -54.57 -5.59
C PHE A 521 1.70 -55.91 -5.49
N THR A 522 0.37 -55.85 -5.51
CA THR A 522 -0.47 -57.01 -5.82
C THR A 522 -0.26 -57.47 -7.27
N ARG A 523 -0.60 -58.73 -7.56
CA ARG A 523 -0.52 -59.29 -8.93
C ARG A 523 -1.36 -58.51 -9.94
N ASP A 524 -2.47 -57.91 -9.52
CA ASP A 524 -3.35 -57.16 -10.42
C ASP A 524 -2.90 -55.71 -10.64
N GLU A 525 -2.19 -55.10 -9.68
CA GLU A 525 -1.50 -53.82 -9.90
C GLU A 525 -0.35 -53.97 -10.90
N TRP A 526 0.42 -55.06 -10.82
CA TRP A 526 1.43 -55.38 -11.84
C TRP A 526 0.82 -55.51 -13.24
N LYS A 527 -0.31 -56.21 -13.39
CA LYS A 527 -1.03 -56.29 -14.67
C LYS A 527 -1.44 -54.89 -15.16
N LYS A 528 -2.11 -54.10 -14.31
CA LYS A 528 -2.57 -52.74 -14.63
C LYS A 528 -1.42 -51.80 -15.02
N PHE A 529 -0.29 -51.87 -14.30
CA PHE A 529 0.91 -51.07 -14.59
C PHE A 529 1.53 -51.44 -15.94
N ASN A 530 1.66 -52.74 -16.23
CA ASN A 530 2.23 -53.23 -17.48
C ASN A 530 1.31 -52.94 -18.69
N SER A 531 -0.01 -53.07 -18.53
CA SER A 531 -0.99 -52.79 -19.59
C SER A 531 -1.35 -51.31 -19.76
N ALA A 532 -0.84 -50.41 -18.90
CA ALA A 532 -1.18 -48.99 -18.96
C ALA A 532 -0.65 -48.32 -20.22
N THR A 533 -1.52 -47.59 -20.93
CA THR A 533 -1.14 -46.84 -22.14
C THR A 533 -0.91 -45.35 -21.88
N HIS A 534 -1.34 -44.82 -20.72
CA HIS A 534 -1.29 -43.40 -20.39
C HIS A 534 -0.73 -43.16 -18.98
N CYS A 535 -0.05 -42.03 -18.80
CA CYS A 535 0.45 -41.53 -17.52
C CYS A 535 -0.71 -40.97 -16.68
N HIS A 536 -0.88 -41.44 -15.45
CA HIS A 536 -1.99 -41.02 -14.59
C HIS A 536 -1.86 -39.56 -14.09
N VAL A 537 -0.65 -38.97 -14.11
CA VAL A 537 -0.39 -37.58 -13.68
C VAL A 537 -0.83 -36.59 -14.76
N CYS A 538 -0.21 -36.69 -15.94
CA CYS A 538 -0.40 -35.75 -17.05
C CYS A 538 -1.46 -36.18 -18.07
N GLU A 539 -2.00 -37.39 -17.94
CA GLU A 539 -3.07 -37.97 -18.78
C GLU A 539 -2.68 -38.15 -20.27
N LYS A 540 -1.40 -37.98 -20.61
CA LYS A 540 -0.84 -38.25 -21.95
C LYS A 540 -0.48 -39.73 -22.15
N PRO A 541 -0.48 -40.24 -23.40
CA PRO A 541 0.02 -41.58 -23.70
C PRO A 541 1.51 -41.73 -23.34
N PHE A 542 1.95 -42.98 -23.17
CA PHE A 542 3.37 -43.34 -23.13
C PHE A 542 3.87 -43.60 -24.56
N GLU A 543 4.90 -42.86 -24.98
CA GLU A 543 5.62 -43.13 -26.22
C GLU A 543 6.57 -44.33 -26.05
N PRO A 544 7.06 -44.97 -27.14
CA PRO A 544 7.90 -46.17 -27.05
C PRO A 544 9.20 -46.00 -26.22
N ASP A 545 9.76 -44.79 -26.20
CA ASP A 545 10.98 -44.45 -25.47
C ASP A 545 10.73 -43.95 -24.03
N ASP A 546 9.46 -43.83 -23.60
CA ASP A 546 9.12 -43.30 -22.28
C ASP A 546 9.44 -44.30 -21.14
N VAL A 547 10.28 -43.87 -20.20
CA VAL A 547 10.51 -44.62 -18.95
C VAL A 547 9.28 -44.50 -18.05
N ARG A 548 8.47 -45.55 -18.04
CA ARG A 548 7.31 -45.73 -17.15
C ARG A 548 7.76 -46.05 -15.73
N VAL A 549 7.39 -45.20 -14.78
CA VAL A 549 7.70 -45.36 -13.35
C VAL A 549 6.43 -45.52 -12.50
N ARG A 550 6.59 -46.00 -11.26
CA ARG A 550 5.50 -46.30 -10.32
C ARG A 550 5.38 -45.16 -9.31
N ASP A 551 4.36 -44.32 -9.46
CA ASP A 551 4.05 -43.25 -8.52
C ASP A 551 3.29 -43.78 -7.31
N HIS A 552 3.61 -43.29 -6.12
CA HIS A 552 3.01 -43.72 -4.87
C HIS A 552 2.93 -42.57 -3.85
N CYS A 553 2.03 -42.71 -2.89
CA CYS A 553 1.84 -41.75 -1.82
C CYS A 553 2.93 -41.92 -0.76
N HIS A 554 3.86 -40.97 -0.63
CA HIS A 554 4.91 -41.02 0.41
C HIS A 554 4.37 -40.91 1.85
N LEU A 555 3.07 -40.61 2.04
CA LEU A 555 2.39 -40.57 3.34
C LEU A 555 1.68 -41.87 3.72
N THR A 556 1.51 -42.81 2.80
CA THR A 556 0.81 -44.09 3.07
C THR A 556 1.45 -45.31 2.41
N GLY A 557 2.48 -45.13 1.57
CA GLY A 557 3.06 -46.17 0.72
C GLY A 557 2.17 -46.63 -0.45
N ASN A 558 0.90 -46.19 -0.52
CA ASN A 558 -0.06 -46.69 -1.52
C ASN A 558 0.32 -46.29 -2.94
N TYR A 559 0.31 -47.25 -3.86
CA TYR A 559 0.47 -47.02 -5.29
C TYR A 559 -0.67 -46.15 -5.85
N ARG A 560 -0.31 -45.14 -6.65
CA ARG A 560 -1.24 -44.16 -7.25
C ARG A 560 -1.46 -44.42 -8.73
N GLY A 561 -0.39 -44.75 -9.46
CA GLY A 561 -0.50 -45.07 -10.88
C GLY A 561 0.82 -45.07 -11.66
N PRO A 562 0.76 -45.47 -12.94
CA PRO A 562 1.90 -45.38 -13.85
C PRO A 562 2.14 -43.92 -14.20
N ALA A 563 3.40 -43.49 -14.21
CA ALA A 563 3.77 -42.11 -14.55
C ALA A 563 4.97 -42.08 -15.50
N HIS A 564 5.12 -40.98 -16.25
CA HIS A 564 6.40 -40.63 -16.86
C HIS A 564 7.41 -40.32 -15.75
N SER A 565 8.67 -40.71 -15.92
CA SER A 565 9.75 -40.38 -14.96
C SER A 565 9.75 -38.88 -14.58
N ASN A 566 9.68 -37.99 -15.57
CA ASN A 566 9.60 -36.55 -15.33
C ASN A 566 8.31 -36.09 -14.65
N CYS A 567 7.17 -36.74 -14.90
CA CYS A 567 5.93 -36.41 -14.19
C CYS A 567 6.02 -36.79 -12.72
N ASN A 568 6.46 -38.02 -12.41
CA ASN A 568 6.68 -38.52 -11.05
C ASN A 568 7.64 -37.63 -10.27
N LEU A 569 8.76 -37.20 -10.86
CA LEU A 569 9.74 -36.33 -10.20
C LEU A 569 9.18 -34.93 -9.86
N ASN A 570 8.16 -34.47 -10.59
CA ASN A 570 7.51 -33.18 -10.36
C ASN A 570 6.19 -33.28 -9.55
N TYR A 571 5.66 -34.49 -9.37
CA TYR A 571 4.43 -34.76 -8.61
C TYR A 571 4.73 -34.89 -7.12
N LYS A 572 5.13 -33.76 -6.50
CA LYS A 572 5.59 -33.70 -5.11
C LYS A 572 4.49 -33.25 -4.16
N ASN A 573 4.51 -33.81 -2.95
CA ASN A 573 3.67 -33.39 -1.83
C ASN A 573 3.80 -31.88 -1.57
N SER A 574 2.66 -31.24 -1.32
CA SER A 574 2.62 -29.81 -1.05
C SER A 574 3.13 -29.47 0.36
N HIS A 575 3.93 -28.41 0.45
CA HIS A 575 4.48 -27.91 1.71
C HIS A 575 3.66 -26.73 2.27
N PHE A 576 2.35 -26.70 2.04
CA PHE A 576 1.46 -25.72 2.68
C PHE A 576 0.20 -26.34 3.26
N ILE A 577 -0.30 -25.72 4.33
CA ILE A 577 -1.51 -26.08 5.05
C ILE A 577 -2.51 -24.93 4.85
N PRO A 578 -3.69 -25.15 4.23
CA PRO A 578 -4.76 -24.17 4.19
C PRO A 578 -5.40 -23.99 5.56
N ILE A 579 -5.57 -22.74 5.97
CA ILE A 579 -6.30 -22.32 7.18
C ILE A 579 -7.57 -21.59 6.70
N VAL A 580 -8.72 -22.22 6.85
CA VAL A 580 -10.01 -21.80 6.30
C VAL A 580 -10.82 -21.09 7.38
N PHE A 581 -11.17 -19.85 7.13
CA PHE A 581 -12.20 -19.10 7.87
C PHE A 581 -13.36 -18.76 6.90
N HIS A 582 -14.51 -18.37 7.42
CA HIS A 582 -15.65 -17.94 6.61
C HIS A 582 -15.82 -16.41 6.69
N ASN A 583 -15.55 -15.70 5.58
CA ASN A 583 -15.45 -14.23 5.51
C ASN A 583 -14.17 -13.65 6.18
N LEU A 584 -13.07 -14.42 6.17
CA LEU A 584 -11.73 -14.03 6.61
C LEU A 584 -11.34 -12.60 6.17
N SER A 585 -11.56 -12.29 4.88
CA SER A 585 -11.18 -11.01 4.26
C SER A 585 -11.99 -9.81 4.80
N GLY A 586 -13.12 -10.08 5.44
CA GLY A 586 -14.06 -9.08 5.94
C GLY A 586 -14.02 -8.88 7.45
N TYR A 587 -13.50 -9.84 8.22
CA TYR A 587 -13.55 -9.83 9.68
C TYR A 587 -12.30 -10.43 10.33
N ASP A 588 -12.12 -11.76 10.31
CA ASP A 588 -11.18 -12.48 11.21
C ASP A 588 -9.71 -12.09 11.00
N SER A 589 -9.34 -11.81 9.75
CA SER A 589 -7.97 -11.43 9.39
C SER A 589 -7.48 -10.21 10.15
N HIS A 590 -8.37 -9.27 10.49
CA HIS A 590 -8.03 -8.05 11.24
C HIS A 590 -7.53 -8.35 12.66
N PHE A 591 -8.02 -9.43 13.28
CA PHE A 591 -7.63 -9.81 14.65
C PHE A 591 -6.37 -10.69 14.67
N ILE A 592 -6.24 -11.63 13.72
CA ILE A 592 -5.19 -12.67 13.78
C ILE A 592 -3.91 -12.31 13.04
N ILE A 593 -3.96 -11.49 11.97
CA ILE A 593 -2.80 -11.32 11.06
C ILE A 593 -1.57 -10.73 11.76
N LYS A 594 -1.78 -9.82 12.73
CA LYS A 594 -0.72 -9.17 13.49
C LYS A 594 0.04 -10.18 14.35
N GLU A 595 -0.67 -11.06 15.04
CA GLU A 595 -0.08 -12.07 15.92
C GLU A 595 0.62 -13.16 15.10
N ILE A 596 -0.06 -13.70 14.07
CA ILE A 596 0.52 -14.69 13.13
C ILE A 596 1.79 -14.17 12.45
N ALA A 597 1.84 -12.88 12.09
CA ALA A 597 3.04 -12.28 11.51
C ALA A 597 4.21 -12.27 12.49
N THR A 598 3.96 -12.07 13.80
CA THR A 598 5.00 -11.76 14.80
C THR A 598 5.32 -12.85 15.82
N ALA A 599 4.49 -13.88 15.95
CA ALA A 599 4.65 -14.94 16.95
C ALA A 599 5.88 -15.85 16.72
N TYR A 600 6.34 -15.98 15.47
CA TYR A 600 7.51 -16.78 15.09
C TYR A 600 8.15 -16.27 13.79
N GLU A 601 9.40 -16.65 13.53
CA GLU A 601 10.14 -16.19 12.35
C GLU A 601 9.59 -16.71 11.02
N GLY A 602 9.77 -15.90 9.97
CA GLY A 602 9.45 -16.22 8.58
C GLY A 602 8.56 -15.16 7.91
N HIS A 603 8.73 -15.01 6.61
CA HIS A 603 8.06 -13.98 5.81
C HIS A 603 6.54 -14.19 5.72
N VAL A 604 5.77 -13.10 5.52
CA VAL A 604 4.34 -13.15 5.24
C VAL A 604 4.09 -12.68 3.81
N GLU A 605 3.70 -13.60 2.94
CA GLU A 605 3.25 -13.32 1.59
C GLU A 605 1.78 -12.84 1.62
N LEU A 606 1.43 -11.83 0.82
CA LEU A 606 0.13 -11.15 0.89
C LEU A 606 -0.51 -11.03 -0.50
N LEU A 607 -1.83 -11.20 -0.56
CA LEU A 607 -2.64 -10.92 -1.75
C LEU A 607 -3.69 -9.84 -1.40
N PRO A 608 -3.33 -8.54 -1.41
CA PRO A 608 -4.21 -7.45 -0.98
C PRO A 608 -5.31 -7.11 -2.02
N ILE A 609 -6.48 -6.70 -1.52
CA ILE A 609 -7.55 -6.04 -2.28
C ILE A 609 -7.52 -4.53 -1.99
N THR A 610 -7.35 -4.18 -0.73
CA THR A 610 -7.18 -2.80 -0.24
C THR A 610 -6.10 -2.77 0.84
N LYS A 611 -5.84 -1.60 1.42
CA LYS A 611 -4.96 -1.46 2.59
C LYS A 611 -5.43 -2.28 3.80
N GLU A 612 -6.72 -2.58 3.91
CA GLU A 612 -7.32 -3.30 5.03
C GLU A 612 -7.64 -4.77 4.72
N LYS A 613 -8.06 -5.07 3.49
CA LYS A 613 -8.66 -6.35 3.13
C LYS A 613 -7.75 -7.15 2.19
N TYR A 614 -7.49 -8.39 2.56
CA TYR A 614 -6.66 -9.34 1.81
C TYR A 614 -7.52 -10.46 1.24
N ILE A 615 -7.26 -10.89 0.01
CA ILE A 615 -7.78 -12.14 -0.55
C ILE A 615 -7.25 -13.32 0.29
N SER A 616 -5.97 -13.26 0.65
CA SER A 616 -5.27 -14.26 1.44
C SER A 616 -3.96 -13.68 1.98
N PHE A 617 -3.45 -14.27 3.06
CA PHE A 617 -2.08 -14.12 3.50
C PHE A 617 -1.47 -15.50 3.77
N THR A 618 -0.17 -15.66 3.56
CA THR A 618 0.56 -16.91 3.76
C THR A 618 1.78 -16.66 4.63
N LYS A 619 1.83 -17.31 5.80
CA LYS A 619 2.96 -17.24 6.73
C LYS A 619 3.93 -18.40 6.45
N ASN A 620 5.16 -18.07 6.08
CA ASN A 620 6.25 -19.04 5.98
C ASN A 620 6.77 -19.34 7.40
N VAL A 621 6.97 -20.61 7.75
CA VAL A 621 7.44 -21.04 9.08
C VAL A 621 8.93 -21.35 9.00
N LYS A 622 9.79 -20.34 9.21
CA LYS A 622 11.24 -20.43 8.97
C LYS A 622 11.92 -21.57 9.74
N SER A 623 11.45 -21.90 10.94
CA SER A 623 11.98 -23.01 11.74
C SER A 623 11.70 -24.41 11.17
N THR A 624 10.99 -24.51 10.04
CA THR A 624 10.77 -25.76 9.28
C THR A 624 11.54 -25.81 7.95
N GLU A 625 12.51 -24.90 7.75
CA GLU A 625 13.36 -24.86 6.56
C GLU A 625 14.23 -26.13 6.43
N ASP A 626 14.30 -26.67 5.21
CA ASP A 626 15.22 -27.74 4.85
C ASP A 626 16.69 -27.26 4.83
N LYS A 627 17.64 -28.18 5.00
CA LYS A 627 19.10 -27.90 5.04
C LYS A 627 19.66 -27.16 3.81
N ASP A 628 18.95 -27.19 2.69
CA ASP A 628 19.28 -26.48 1.45
C ASP A 628 18.64 -25.07 1.35
N ASN A 629 17.93 -24.61 2.39
CA ASN A 629 17.16 -23.35 2.46
C ASN A 629 16.13 -23.14 1.33
N LYS A 630 15.64 -24.21 0.70
CA LYS A 630 14.73 -24.12 -0.47
C LYS A 630 13.24 -24.20 -0.14
N ASN A 631 12.85 -24.96 0.88
CA ASN A 631 11.46 -25.18 1.26
C ASN A 631 11.27 -25.08 2.78
N CYS A 632 10.13 -24.54 3.20
CA CYS A 632 9.60 -24.58 4.56
C CYS A 632 8.09 -24.84 4.50
N ILE A 633 7.47 -25.19 5.62
CA ILE A 633 6.01 -25.25 5.70
C ILE A 633 5.42 -23.85 5.64
N LYS A 634 4.36 -23.70 4.84
CA LYS A 634 3.61 -22.45 4.69
C LYS A 634 2.19 -22.59 5.23
N LEU A 635 1.75 -21.65 6.06
CA LEU A 635 0.39 -21.59 6.59
C LEU A 635 -0.40 -20.57 5.76
N ARG A 636 -1.31 -21.05 4.91
CA ARG A 636 -2.03 -20.23 3.92
C ARG A 636 -3.47 -19.98 4.38
N PHE A 637 -3.77 -18.75 4.77
CA PHE A 637 -5.10 -18.37 5.22
C PHE A 637 -6.00 -18.09 4.02
N ILE A 638 -7.10 -18.85 3.87
CA ILE A 638 -8.05 -18.73 2.77
C ILE A 638 -9.46 -18.45 3.28
N ASP A 639 -10.18 -17.65 2.50
CA ASP A 639 -11.55 -17.23 2.80
C ASP A 639 -12.54 -18.13 2.06
N SER A 640 -13.25 -19.00 2.78
CA SER A 640 -14.27 -19.87 2.18
C SER A 640 -15.41 -19.09 1.50
N TYR A 641 -15.67 -17.83 1.89
CA TYR A 641 -16.68 -16.99 1.24
C TYR A 641 -16.26 -16.58 -0.19
N LYS A 642 -14.96 -16.63 -0.52
CA LYS A 642 -14.45 -16.44 -1.90
C LYS A 642 -14.64 -17.68 -2.79
N PHE A 643 -15.11 -18.78 -2.20
CA PHE A 643 -15.58 -19.97 -2.89
C PHE A 643 -17.10 -20.07 -2.87
N LEU A 644 -17.69 -19.85 -1.68
CA LEU A 644 -19.09 -20.09 -1.35
C LEU A 644 -19.70 -18.78 -0.83
N SER A 645 -20.10 -17.89 -1.74
CA SER A 645 -20.48 -16.51 -1.42
C SER A 645 -21.90 -16.37 -0.84
N THR A 646 -22.19 -17.06 0.27
CA THR A 646 -23.43 -16.96 1.05
C THR A 646 -23.18 -17.35 2.51
N SER A 647 -24.11 -17.10 3.43
CA SER A 647 -23.89 -17.32 4.86
C SER A 647 -23.72 -18.80 5.23
N LEU A 648 -22.95 -19.08 6.28
CA LEU A 648 -22.73 -20.42 6.82
C LEU A 648 -24.05 -21.14 7.16
N GLU A 649 -25.00 -20.43 7.76
CA GLU A 649 -26.37 -20.92 8.03
C GLU A 649 -27.06 -21.46 6.76
N LYS A 650 -27.02 -20.66 5.68
CA LYS A 650 -27.63 -21.04 4.40
C LYS A 650 -26.88 -22.19 3.74
N LEU A 651 -25.55 -22.24 3.86
CA LEU A 651 -24.75 -23.37 3.39
C LEU A 651 -25.07 -24.67 4.16
N ALA A 652 -25.20 -24.60 5.49
CA ALA A 652 -25.61 -25.73 6.33
C ALA A 652 -27.02 -26.24 5.94
N SER A 653 -27.96 -25.34 5.66
CA SER A 653 -29.33 -25.68 5.22
C SER A 653 -29.40 -26.47 3.89
N PHE A 654 -28.31 -26.51 3.12
CA PHE A 654 -28.21 -27.25 1.86
C PHE A 654 -27.57 -28.64 2.00
N LEU A 655 -27.06 -29.00 3.18
CA LEU A 655 -26.46 -30.31 3.44
C LEU A 655 -27.49 -31.32 3.95
N ASP A 656 -27.55 -32.47 3.29
CA ASP A 656 -28.25 -33.64 3.82
C ASP A 656 -27.53 -34.19 5.07
N LYS A 657 -28.25 -34.81 5.99
CA LYS A 657 -27.71 -35.25 7.29
C LYS A 657 -26.59 -36.28 7.19
N ASP A 658 -26.54 -37.08 6.11
CA ASP A 658 -25.44 -38.03 5.84
C ASP A 658 -24.13 -37.34 5.44
N LYS A 659 -24.17 -36.03 5.13
CA LYS A 659 -23.01 -35.19 4.79
C LYS A 659 -22.35 -34.56 6.01
N LEU A 660 -23.04 -34.49 7.15
CA LEU A 660 -22.59 -33.89 8.42
C LEU A 660 -21.70 -34.87 9.22
N LYS A 661 -20.67 -35.41 8.58
CA LYS A 661 -19.86 -36.52 9.10
C LYS A 661 -18.89 -36.08 10.19
N ILE A 662 -18.29 -34.90 10.05
CA ILE A 662 -17.30 -34.36 10.98
C ILE A 662 -17.99 -33.96 12.28
N ILE A 663 -19.08 -33.19 12.20
CA ILE A 663 -19.84 -32.83 13.40
C ILE A 663 -20.44 -34.07 14.07
N ARG A 664 -20.96 -35.05 13.31
CA ARG A 664 -21.45 -36.32 13.90
C ARG A 664 -20.35 -37.13 14.58
N SER A 665 -19.12 -37.16 14.07
CA SER A 665 -18.02 -37.89 14.70
C SER A 665 -17.60 -37.26 16.03
N LYS A 666 -17.60 -35.91 16.13
CA LYS A 666 -17.23 -35.18 17.37
C LYS A 666 -18.36 -35.09 18.40
N PHE A 667 -19.56 -35.56 18.04
CA PHE A 667 -20.73 -35.68 18.92
C PHE A 667 -21.35 -37.09 18.85
N SER A 668 -20.52 -38.13 18.66
CA SER A 668 -20.96 -39.52 18.43
C SER A 668 -21.78 -40.14 19.56
N ALA A 669 -21.67 -39.61 20.78
CA ALA A 669 -22.41 -40.05 21.96
C ALA A 669 -23.81 -39.41 22.12
N LEU A 670 -24.18 -38.44 21.26
CA LEU A 670 -25.53 -37.83 21.29
C LEU A 670 -26.58 -38.74 20.67
N SER A 671 -27.82 -38.61 21.14
CA SER A 671 -28.99 -39.17 20.47
C SER A 671 -29.22 -38.45 19.12
N ASP A 672 -29.93 -39.09 18.18
CA ASP A 672 -30.29 -38.44 16.92
C ASP A 672 -31.15 -37.17 17.12
N GLN A 673 -31.97 -37.12 18.17
CA GLN A 673 -32.79 -35.96 18.51
C GLN A 673 -31.95 -34.78 19.04
N ASP A 674 -30.91 -35.07 19.83
CA ASP A 674 -30.00 -34.03 20.35
C ASP A 674 -29.02 -33.57 19.27
N PHE A 675 -28.54 -34.51 18.44
CA PHE A 675 -27.70 -34.18 17.29
C PHE A 675 -28.41 -33.26 16.30
N GLU A 676 -29.72 -33.44 16.08
CA GLU A 676 -30.54 -32.57 15.22
C GLU A 676 -30.43 -31.09 15.62
N LEU A 677 -30.35 -30.80 16.93
CA LEU A 677 -30.22 -29.42 17.44
C LEU A 677 -28.90 -28.75 17.04
N LEU A 678 -27.89 -29.55 16.64
CA LEU A 678 -26.56 -29.08 16.24
C LEU A 678 -26.36 -29.03 14.71
N THR A 679 -27.36 -29.44 13.91
CA THR A 679 -27.23 -29.51 12.43
C THR A 679 -27.37 -28.17 11.72
N ARG A 680 -27.80 -27.11 12.43
CA ARG A 680 -27.94 -25.75 11.92
C ARG A 680 -27.13 -24.76 12.75
N LYS A 681 -26.72 -23.65 12.15
CA LYS A 681 -26.10 -22.53 12.87
C LYS A 681 -27.10 -21.96 13.89
N GLY A 682 -26.64 -21.76 15.13
CA GLY A 682 -27.46 -21.20 16.21
C GLY A 682 -27.60 -19.67 16.14
N VAL A 683 -28.22 -19.08 17.15
CA VAL A 683 -28.24 -17.62 17.37
C VAL A 683 -27.40 -17.25 18.59
N PHE A 684 -26.75 -16.08 18.57
CA PHE A 684 -25.87 -15.63 19.64
C PHE A 684 -26.10 -14.14 19.96
N PRO A 685 -26.15 -13.72 21.24
CA PRO A 685 -26.57 -12.37 21.62
C PRO A 685 -25.39 -11.39 21.61
N TYR A 686 -24.81 -11.14 20.43
CA TYR A 686 -23.58 -10.33 20.28
C TYR A 686 -23.62 -8.96 20.98
N GLU A 687 -24.72 -8.19 20.86
CA GLU A 687 -24.83 -6.85 21.48
C GLU A 687 -25.08 -6.86 22.99
N TYR A 688 -25.50 -8.00 23.53
CA TYR A 688 -25.57 -8.21 24.97
C TYR A 688 -24.17 -8.39 25.54
N ILE A 689 -23.31 -9.16 24.87
CA ILE A 689 -21.95 -9.51 25.31
C ILE A 689 -20.98 -8.37 24.97
N ASP A 690 -21.17 -7.23 25.65
CA ASP A 690 -20.30 -6.05 25.56
C ASP A 690 -19.09 -6.12 26.51
N CYS A 691 -19.03 -7.11 27.42
CA CYS A 691 -17.87 -7.38 28.26
C CYS A 691 -17.71 -8.90 28.54
N VAL A 692 -16.54 -9.30 29.03
CA VAL A 692 -16.19 -10.72 29.29
C VAL A 692 -16.95 -11.26 30.51
N GLU A 693 -17.27 -10.40 31.47
CA GLU A 693 -17.93 -10.77 32.73
C GLU A 693 -19.32 -11.36 32.49
N LYS A 694 -20.03 -10.94 31.43
CA LYS A 694 -21.32 -11.51 31.01
C LYS A 694 -21.25 -12.96 30.50
N LEU A 695 -20.06 -13.48 30.20
CA LEU A 695 -19.91 -14.91 29.89
C LEU A 695 -20.11 -15.80 31.13
N GLU A 696 -20.06 -15.24 32.34
CA GLU A 696 -20.36 -15.95 33.58
C GLU A 696 -21.86 -15.92 33.94
N ASP A 697 -22.71 -15.25 33.16
CA ASP A 697 -24.16 -15.18 33.38
C ASP A 697 -24.79 -16.58 33.31
N THR A 698 -25.48 -16.99 34.39
CA THR A 698 -25.99 -18.35 34.57
C THR A 698 -27.37 -18.61 33.95
N CYS A 699 -27.84 -17.72 33.07
CA CYS A 699 -29.11 -17.84 32.36
C CYS A 699 -28.99 -17.31 30.93
N LEU A 700 -29.80 -17.86 30.03
CA LEU A 700 -29.92 -17.34 28.68
C LEU A 700 -30.58 -15.94 28.73
N PRO A 701 -29.99 -14.89 28.13
CA PRO A 701 -30.58 -13.55 28.09
C PRO A 701 -31.95 -13.55 27.39
N SER A 702 -32.78 -12.54 27.68
CA SER A 702 -34.11 -12.40 27.07
C SER A 702 -34.02 -12.29 25.54
N ARG A 703 -35.12 -12.62 24.83
CA ARG A 703 -35.18 -12.51 23.36
C ARG A 703 -34.74 -11.14 22.86
N ASP A 704 -35.16 -10.06 23.51
CA ASP A 704 -34.82 -8.69 23.12
C ASP A 704 -33.32 -8.36 23.29
N SER A 705 -32.59 -9.13 24.10
CA SER A 705 -31.13 -9.04 24.24
C SER A 705 -30.37 -9.61 23.03
N PHE A 706 -31.07 -10.31 22.12
CA PHE A 706 -30.55 -10.78 20.82
C PHE A 706 -30.82 -9.77 19.69
N TYR A 707 -31.10 -8.50 20.00
CA TYR A 707 -31.18 -7.44 19.01
C TYR A 707 -29.86 -7.26 18.25
N SER A 708 -29.93 -6.94 16.96
CA SER A 708 -28.78 -6.59 16.13
C SER A 708 -29.01 -5.29 15.37
N SER A 709 -28.19 -4.28 15.63
CA SER A 709 -28.13 -3.02 14.89
C SER A 709 -27.71 -3.18 13.43
N LEU A 710 -27.03 -4.28 13.07
CA LEU A 710 -26.67 -4.60 11.69
C LEU A 710 -27.88 -5.01 10.84
N THR A 711 -28.87 -5.69 11.44
CA THR A 711 -30.11 -6.11 10.76
C THR A 711 -31.30 -5.21 11.09
N GLY A 712 -31.17 -4.36 12.11
CA GLY A 712 -32.23 -3.53 12.67
C GLY A 712 -33.31 -4.29 13.43
N ASN A 713 -33.11 -5.59 13.71
CA ASN A 713 -34.14 -6.50 14.19
C ASN A 713 -33.63 -7.44 15.30
N THR A 714 -34.57 -7.96 16.09
CA THR A 714 -34.36 -9.05 17.05
C THR A 714 -34.56 -10.42 16.38
N VAL A 715 -33.94 -11.48 16.91
CA VAL A 715 -34.12 -12.87 16.45
C VAL A 715 -35.59 -13.33 16.46
N SER A 716 -35.91 -14.30 15.61
CA SER A 716 -37.25 -14.89 15.51
C SER A 716 -37.64 -15.67 16.77
N GLU A 717 -38.95 -15.85 16.98
CA GLU A 717 -39.47 -16.69 18.08
C GLU A 717 -39.02 -18.14 17.97
N SER A 718 -38.97 -18.69 16.75
CA SER A 718 -38.46 -20.03 16.48
C SER A 718 -36.98 -20.20 16.83
N ASP A 719 -36.15 -19.20 16.57
CA ASP A 719 -34.71 -19.29 16.82
C ASP A 719 -34.37 -19.08 18.29
N TYR A 720 -35.10 -18.18 18.98
CA TYR A 720 -34.99 -18.05 20.42
C TYR A 720 -35.49 -19.30 21.16
N ALA A 721 -36.63 -19.89 20.75
CA ALA A 721 -37.12 -21.15 21.31
C ALA A 721 -36.12 -22.30 21.10
N HIS A 722 -35.43 -22.33 19.96
CA HIS A 722 -34.35 -23.27 19.69
C HIS A 722 -33.13 -23.03 20.59
N ALA A 723 -32.71 -21.78 20.81
CA ALA A 723 -31.62 -21.46 21.75
C ALA A 723 -31.94 -21.88 23.20
N VAL A 724 -33.18 -21.68 23.65
CA VAL A 724 -33.67 -22.18 24.95
C VAL A 724 -33.61 -23.71 25.02
N ASN A 725 -34.02 -24.41 23.95
CA ASN A 725 -33.96 -25.86 23.89
C ASN A 725 -32.51 -26.38 23.93
N VAL A 726 -31.59 -25.76 23.18
CA VAL A 726 -30.15 -26.06 23.24
C VAL A 726 -29.60 -25.85 24.66
N TRP A 727 -29.90 -24.72 25.30
CA TRP A 727 -29.47 -24.45 26.68
C TRP A 727 -29.90 -25.54 27.66
N GLN A 728 -31.17 -25.97 27.58
CA GLN A 728 -31.72 -26.99 28.46
C GLN A 728 -31.19 -28.41 28.15
N ARG A 729 -31.22 -28.85 26.89
CA ARG A 729 -30.83 -30.21 26.49
C ARG A 729 -29.34 -30.49 26.72
N PHE A 730 -28.48 -29.50 26.48
CA PHE A 730 -27.03 -29.63 26.67
C PHE A 730 -26.57 -29.28 28.09
N SER A 731 -27.50 -29.04 29.04
CA SER A 731 -27.20 -28.74 30.45
C SER A 731 -26.23 -27.58 30.64
N ILE A 732 -26.39 -26.53 29.83
CA ILE A 732 -25.51 -25.36 29.75
C ILE A 732 -25.64 -24.54 31.04
N ARG A 733 -24.51 -24.17 31.64
CA ARG A 733 -24.47 -23.52 32.96
C ARG A 733 -24.25 -22.02 32.90
N THR A 734 -23.47 -21.56 31.92
CA THR A 734 -23.13 -20.14 31.73
C THR A 734 -23.23 -19.74 30.26
N LEU A 735 -23.32 -18.44 29.99
CA LEU A 735 -23.32 -17.91 28.63
C LEU A 735 -21.99 -18.17 27.89
N GLY A 736 -20.89 -18.34 28.63
CA GLY A 736 -19.60 -18.81 28.13
C GLY A 736 -19.66 -20.25 27.64
N ASP A 737 -20.30 -21.16 28.39
CA ASP A 737 -20.51 -22.55 27.95
C ASP A 737 -21.37 -22.61 26.68
N TYR A 738 -22.37 -21.71 26.56
CA TYR A 738 -23.15 -21.53 25.34
C TYR A 738 -22.29 -21.07 24.16
N SER A 739 -21.40 -20.10 24.39
CA SER A 739 -20.46 -19.57 23.40
C SER A 739 -19.47 -20.63 22.90
N ASP A 740 -18.93 -21.46 23.79
CA ASP A 740 -17.98 -22.51 23.42
C ASP A 740 -18.66 -23.63 22.60
N LEU A 741 -19.91 -23.96 22.91
CA LEU A 741 -20.71 -24.87 22.08
C LEU A 741 -21.05 -24.24 20.72
N TYR A 742 -21.45 -22.96 20.68
CA TYR A 742 -21.75 -22.21 19.47
C TYR A 742 -20.55 -22.20 18.50
N LEU A 743 -19.40 -21.75 18.99
CA LEU A 743 -18.14 -21.70 18.23
C LEU A 743 -17.72 -23.09 17.73
N LYS A 744 -17.89 -24.13 18.56
CA LYS A 744 -17.61 -25.52 18.15
C LYS A 744 -18.52 -25.99 17.01
N ILE A 745 -19.81 -25.65 17.04
CA ILE A 745 -20.75 -25.99 15.97
C ILE A 745 -20.34 -25.29 14.67
N ASP A 746 -20.08 -23.98 14.71
CA ASP A 746 -19.74 -23.22 13.51
C ASP A 746 -18.44 -23.68 12.84
N VAL A 747 -17.39 -23.96 13.62
CA VAL A 747 -16.13 -24.53 13.10
C VAL A 747 -16.35 -25.92 12.47
N LEU A 748 -17.16 -26.78 13.07
CA LEU A 748 -17.40 -28.13 12.56
C LEU A 748 -18.37 -28.14 11.36
N LEU A 749 -19.37 -27.25 11.34
CA LEU A 749 -20.23 -27.03 10.17
C LEU A 749 -19.42 -26.48 9.00
N LEU A 750 -18.53 -25.50 9.23
CA LEU A 750 -17.61 -24.99 8.20
C LEU A 750 -16.72 -26.12 7.64
N ALA A 751 -16.22 -27.00 8.50
CA ALA A 751 -15.45 -28.16 8.08
C ALA A 751 -16.26 -29.13 7.22
N ASP A 752 -17.47 -29.53 7.64
CA ASP A 752 -18.34 -30.40 6.83
C ASP A 752 -18.72 -29.73 5.50
N ILE A 753 -19.12 -28.44 5.49
CA ILE A 753 -19.47 -27.69 4.28
C ILE A 753 -18.30 -27.64 3.30
N PHE A 754 -17.10 -27.29 3.75
CA PHE A 754 -15.96 -27.13 2.86
C PHE A 754 -15.35 -28.47 2.44
N GLU A 755 -15.36 -29.52 3.28
CA GLU A 755 -14.95 -30.87 2.86
C GLU A 755 -15.93 -31.45 1.83
N ASN A 756 -17.25 -31.28 2.00
CA ASN A 756 -18.24 -31.68 0.98
C ASN A 756 -18.05 -30.88 -0.33
N PHE A 757 -17.74 -29.57 -0.24
CA PHE A 757 -17.38 -28.76 -1.40
C PHE A 757 -16.11 -29.29 -2.11
N ARG A 758 -15.06 -29.64 -1.37
CA ARG A 758 -13.84 -30.27 -1.90
C ARG A 758 -14.17 -31.60 -2.59
N ASP A 759 -15.01 -32.43 -1.97
CA ASP A 759 -15.44 -33.73 -2.52
C ASP A 759 -16.19 -33.56 -3.84
N SER A 760 -17.20 -32.69 -3.90
CA SER A 760 -17.92 -32.38 -5.15
C SER A 760 -16.98 -31.81 -6.23
N CYS A 761 -16.02 -30.95 -5.87
CA CYS A 761 -15.05 -30.42 -6.83
C CYS A 761 -14.07 -31.48 -7.36
N VAL A 762 -13.58 -32.36 -6.50
CA VAL A 762 -12.72 -33.48 -6.91
C VAL A 762 -13.50 -34.48 -7.75
N ALA A 763 -14.76 -34.79 -7.41
CA ALA A 763 -15.60 -35.68 -8.20
C ALA A 763 -15.95 -35.11 -9.59
N SER A 764 -16.29 -33.82 -9.67
CA SER A 764 -16.73 -33.17 -10.92
C SER A 764 -15.60 -32.70 -11.83
N TYR A 765 -14.43 -32.35 -11.29
CA TYR A 765 -13.31 -31.76 -12.06
C TYR A 765 -11.95 -32.45 -11.83
N GLY A 766 -11.83 -33.31 -10.82
CA GLY A 766 -10.57 -33.98 -10.46
C GLY A 766 -9.48 -32.99 -10.04
N LEU A 767 -9.85 -31.95 -9.30
CA LEU A 767 -8.96 -30.95 -8.71
C LEU A 767 -9.45 -30.59 -7.31
N ASP A 768 -8.55 -30.44 -6.34
CA ASP A 768 -8.90 -30.04 -4.97
C ASP A 768 -8.92 -28.50 -4.85
N PRO A 769 -10.07 -27.87 -4.53
CA PRO A 769 -10.18 -26.41 -4.48
C PRO A 769 -9.36 -25.80 -3.32
N ALA A 770 -8.95 -26.58 -2.32
CA ALA A 770 -8.09 -26.11 -1.23
C ALA A 770 -6.67 -25.70 -1.68
N TYR A 771 -6.26 -26.00 -2.92
CA TYR A 771 -5.03 -25.47 -3.50
C TYR A 771 -5.09 -23.98 -3.88
N TYR A 772 -6.29 -23.44 -4.03
CA TYR A 772 -6.55 -22.15 -4.66
C TYR A 772 -6.86 -21.09 -3.61
N TYR A 773 -6.84 -19.82 -4.02
CA TYR A 773 -7.20 -18.69 -3.16
C TYR A 773 -8.68 -18.26 -3.30
N THR A 774 -9.29 -18.53 -4.44
CA THR A 774 -10.66 -18.10 -4.80
C THR A 774 -11.26 -19.06 -5.83
N LEU A 775 -12.60 -19.07 -5.97
CA LEU A 775 -13.26 -19.91 -7.00
C LEU A 775 -12.78 -19.59 -8.42
N PRO A 776 -12.64 -18.33 -8.89
CA PRO A 776 -12.18 -18.07 -10.26
C PRO A 776 -10.80 -18.65 -10.58
N GLY A 777 -9.89 -18.73 -9.60
CA GLY A 777 -8.61 -19.43 -9.80
C GLY A 777 -8.78 -20.93 -10.00
N PHE A 778 -9.66 -21.57 -9.21
CA PHE A 778 -10.01 -22.98 -9.34
C PHE A 778 -10.73 -23.26 -10.68
N THR A 779 -11.72 -22.44 -11.03
CA THR A 779 -12.48 -22.55 -12.28
C THR A 779 -11.59 -22.45 -13.51
N TRP A 780 -10.61 -21.54 -13.50
CA TRP A 780 -9.69 -21.36 -14.62
C TRP A 780 -8.86 -22.62 -14.90
N ASP A 781 -8.25 -23.20 -13.87
CA ASP A 781 -7.50 -24.46 -13.98
C ASP A 781 -8.41 -25.64 -14.36
N ALA A 782 -9.61 -25.72 -13.78
CA ALA A 782 -10.59 -26.76 -14.12
C ALA A 782 -11.02 -26.69 -15.59
N MET A 783 -11.25 -25.49 -16.12
CA MET A 783 -11.56 -25.24 -17.52
C MET A 783 -10.40 -25.62 -18.44
N LEU A 784 -9.17 -25.18 -18.13
CA LEU A 784 -7.98 -25.53 -18.92
C LEU A 784 -7.74 -27.05 -18.94
N LYS A 785 -7.90 -27.72 -17.78
CA LYS A 785 -7.76 -29.18 -17.67
C LYS A 785 -8.85 -29.91 -18.47
N HIS A 786 -10.11 -29.52 -18.33
CA HIS A 786 -11.23 -30.21 -18.98
C HIS A 786 -11.26 -30.01 -20.50
N THR A 787 -10.91 -28.82 -20.98
CA THR A 787 -10.91 -28.51 -22.43
C THR A 787 -9.63 -28.97 -23.12
N GLY A 788 -8.51 -29.12 -22.40
CA GLY A 788 -7.20 -29.44 -22.97
C GLY A 788 -6.63 -28.33 -23.87
N ILE A 789 -7.23 -27.14 -23.86
CA ILE A 789 -6.88 -26.04 -24.77
C ILE A 789 -5.47 -25.50 -24.47
N ASN A 790 -4.77 -25.13 -25.53
CA ASN A 790 -3.48 -24.44 -25.46
C ASN A 790 -3.63 -23.08 -26.16
N PHE A 791 -3.60 -22.01 -25.38
CA PHE A 791 -3.75 -20.65 -25.88
C PHE A 791 -2.40 -20.08 -26.31
N GLU A 792 -2.39 -19.40 -27.45
CA GLU A 792 -1.35 -18.43 -27.77
C GLU A 792 -1.69 -17.09 -27.07
N LEU A 793 -0.76 -16.58 -26.28
CA LEU A 793 -0.86 -15.25 -25.68
C LEU A 793 -0.31 -14.20 -26.67
N LEU A 794 -0.94 -13.03 -26.69
CA LEU A 794 -0.52 -11.93 -27.58
C LEU A 794 0.89 -11.43 -27.22
N THR A 795 1.82 -11.57 -28.15
CA THR A 795 3.20 -11.04 -28.06
C THR A 795 3.35 -9.65 -28.69
N ASP A 796 2.33 -9.17 -29.41
CA ASP A 796 2.25 -7.82 -30.00
C ASP A 796 1.40 -6.87 -29.13
N ILE A 797 2.00 -5.76 -28.72
CA ILE A 797 1.38 -4.71 -27.92
C ILE A 797 0.21 -4.01 -28.64
N ASP A 798 0.27 -3.87 -29.96
CA ASP A 798 -0.78 -3.23 -30.74
C ASP A 798 -2.03 -4.12 -30.81
N MET A 799 -1.86 -5.45 -30.82
CA MET A 799 -2.99 -6.39 -30.73
C MET A 799 -3.68 -6.28 -29.37
N VAL A 800 -2.90 -6.20 -28.28
CA VAL A 800 -3.45 -6.02 -26.91
C VAL A 800 -4.28 -4.74 -26.83
N MET A 801 -3.72 -3.58 -27.23
CA MET A 801 -4.44 -2.30 -27.18
C MET A 801 -5.65 -2.27 -28.12
N PHE A 802 -5.57 -2.90 -29.29
CA PHE A 802 -6.68 -3.06 -30.22
C PHE A 802 -7.84 -3.85 -29.61
N ILE A 803 -7.56 -4.99 -28.98
CA ILE A 803 -8.59 -5.78 -28.27
C ILE A 803 -9.19 -4.97 -27.11
N GLU A 804 -8.38 -4.32 -26.28
CA GLU A 804 -8.85 -3.49 -25.17
C GLU A 804 -9.78 -2.36 -25.62
N ARG A 805 -9.49 -1.71 -26.76
CA ARG A 805 -10.37 -0.72 -27.40
C ARG A 805 -11.69 -1.30 -27.89
N GLY A 806 -11.78 -2.61 -28.11
CA GLY A 806 -13.01 -3.33 -28.46
C GLY A 806 -13.86 -3.76 -27.27
N ILE A 807 -13.32 -3.84 -26.05
CA ILE A 807 -14.05 -4.34 -24.87
C ILE A 807 -15.21 -3.39 -24.51
N ARG A 808 -16.42 -3.94 -24.35
CA ARG A 808 -17.63 -3.25 -23.89
C ARG A 808 -18.28 -4.03 -22.75
N GLY A 809 -18.96 -3.32 -21.84
CA GLY A 809 -19.79 -3.94 -20.81
C GLY A 809 -21.18 -4.29 -21.33
N GLY A 810 -22.02 -4.87 -20.47
CA GLY A 810 -23.44 -5.06 -20.76
C GLY A 810 -24.16 -3.72 -20.98
N LEU A 811 -24.99 -3.64 -22.02
CA LEU A 811 -25.80 -2.46 -22.30
C LEU A 811 -26.95 -2.35 -21.28
N SER A 812 -27.10 -1.18 -20.67
CA SER A 812 -28.20 -0.86 -19.76
C SER A 812 -28.77 0.49 -20.15
N GLN A 813 -30.01 0.50 -20.65
CA GLN A 813 -30.67 1.65 -21.23
C GLN A 813 -32.13 1.73 -20.75
N CYS A 814 -32.64 2.95 -20.61
CA CYS A 814 -34.06 3.25 -20.39
C CYS A 814 -34.55 4.07 -21.59
N SER A 815 -35.09 3.38 -22.60
CA SER A 815 -35.54 4.00 -23.86
C SER A 815 -36.84 4.79 -23.69
N ASN A 816 -37.76 4.28 -22.85
CA ASN A 816 -38.93 5.00 -22.38
C ASN A 816 -38.97 4.99 -20.84
N ARG A 817 -39.40 6.11 -20.24
CA ARG A 817 -39.45 6.32 -18.78
C ARG A 817 -40.77 5.90 -18.14
N TYR A 818 -41.85 5.78 -18.91
CA TYR A 818 -43.17 5.46 -18.38
C TYR A 818 -44.03 4.75 -19.44
N ALA A 819 -44.69 3.66 -19.03
CA ALA A 819 -45.65 2.94 -19.85
C ALA A 819 -46.69 2.27 -18.94
N VAL A 820 -47.91 2.10 -19.45
CA VAL A 820 -49.03 1.45 -18.76
C VAL A 820 -49.65 0.43 -19.71
N ALA A 821 -49.88 -0.78 -19.21
CA ALA A 821 -50.60 -1.82 -19.93
C ALA A 821 -52.12 -1.57 -19.88
N ASN A 822 -52.81 -1.84 -20.99
CA ASN A 822 -54.26 -1.84 -21.11
C ASN A 822 -54.67 -3.09 -21.90
N ASN A 823 -54.92 -4.21 -21.25
CA ASN A 823 -55.34 -5.43 -21.95
C ASN A 823 -56.46 -6.16 -21.25
N ARG A 824 -57.20 -6.96 -22.04
CA ARG A 824 -58.41 -7.70 -21.66
C ARG A 824 -58.31 -8.66 -20.46
N TYR A 825 -57.11 -8.89 -19.92
CA TYR A 825 -56.88 -9.73 -18.74
C TYR A 825 -56.73 -8.92 -17.45
N MET A 826 -56.74 -7.58 -17.54
CA MET A 826 -56.66 -6.67 -16.40
C MET A 826 -58.05 -6.26 -15.91
N GLN A 827 -58.24 -6.15 -14.60
CA GLN A 827 -59.51 -5.65 -14.02
C GLN A 827 -59.80 -4.19 -14.40
N SER A 828 -58.75 -3.39 -14.62
CA SER A 828 -58.83 -2.00 -15.06
C SER A 828 -58.79 -1.84 -16.59
N TYR A 829 -59.22 -2.86 -17.34
CA TYR A 829 -59.20 -2.81 -18.81
C TYR A 829 -60.20 -1.79 -19.35
N ASP A 830 -59.70 -0.86 -20.16
CA ASP A 830 -60.46 0.18 -20.82
C ASP A 830 -60.64 -0.19 -22.30
N THR A 831 -61.87 -0.57 -22.67
CA THR A 831 -62.25 -0.94 -24.04
C THR A 831 -62.23 0.25 -25.02
N SER A 832 -62.19 1.49 -24.53
CA SER A 832 -62.07 2.69 -25.38
C SER A 832 -60.63 2.95 -25.83
N LYS A 833 -59.64 2.28 -25.21
CA LYS A 833 -58.21 2.44 -25.52
C LYS A 833 -57.67 1.23 -26.28
N PRO A 834 -56.64 1.39 -27.13
CA PRO A 834 -55.95 0.27 -27.77
C PRO A 834 -55.43 -0.75 -26.76
N SER A 835 -55.38 -2.02 -27.16
CA SER A 835 -54.79 -3.07 -26.33
C SER A 835 -53.28 -2.93 -26.25
N SER A 836 -52.71 -2.83 -25.04
CA SER A 836 -51.28 -2.80 -24.78
C SER A 836 -50.88 -3.77 -23.65
N TYR A 837 -49.69 -4.33 -23.79
CA TYR A 837 -49.12 -5.32 -22.87
C TYR A 837 -47.72 -4.86 -22.45
N LEU A 838 -47.34 -5.18 -21.21
CA LEU A 838 -45.96 -5.08 -20.74
C LEU A 838 -45.49 -6.50 -20.43
N MET A 839 -44.31 -6.87 -20.93
CA MET A 839 -43.74 -8.20 -20.77
C MET A 839 -42.30 -8.08 -20.30
N TYR A 840 -41.90 -8.95 -19.38
CA TYR A 840 -40.54 -9.02 -18.85
C TYR A 840 -39.89 -10.31 -19.33
N PHE A 841 -38.89 -10.18 -20.20
CA PHE A 841 -38.13 -11.30 -20.75
C PHE A 841 -36.70 -11.26 -20.22
N ASP A 842 -36.16 -12.42 -19.87
CA ASP A 842 -34.76 -12.61 -19.48
C ASP A 842 -34.13 -13.75 -20.31
N VAL A 843 -32.86 -13.59 -20.70
CA VAL A 843 -32.17 -14.58 -21.54
C VAL A 843 -31.44 -15.59 -20.66
N ASN A 844 -31.97 -16.80 -20.63
CA ASN A 844 -31.39 -17.95 -19.93
C ASN A 844 -29.90 -18.12 -20.26
N ASN A 845 -29.03 -17.78 -19.30
CA ASN A 845 -27.58 -17.94 -19.39
C ASN A 845 -26.93 -17.27 -20.63
N LEU A 846 -27.27 -16.01 -20.91
CA LEU A 846 -26.75 -15.21 -22.03
C LEU A 846 -25.23 -15.34 -22.23
N TYR A 847 -24.43 -15.15 -21.16
CA TYR A 847 -22.97 -15.27 -21.24
C TYR A 847 -22.50 -16.71 -21.51
N GLY A 848 -23.18 -17.73 -20.96
CA GLY A 848 -22.89 -19.13 -21.28
C GLY A 848 -23.15 -19.45 -22.76
N TRP A 849 -24.26 -18.96 -23.31
CA TRP A 849 -24.55 -19.11 -24.75
C TRP A 849 -23.50 -18.40 -25.63
N ALA A 850 -23.07 -17.20 -25.24
CA ALA A 850 -22.01 -16.47 -25.93
C ALA A 850 -20.66 -17.20 -25.85
N MET A 851 -20.34 -17.81 -24.71
CA MET A 851 -19.15 -18.65 -24.52
C MET A 851 -19.19 -19.97 -25.29
N CYS A 852 -20.36 -20.43 -25.75
CA CYS A 852 -20.48 -21.61 -26.62
C CYS A 852 -20.27 -21.31 -28.12
N GLN A 853 -20.10 -20.04 -28.50
CA GLN A 853 -19.76 -19.65 -29.88
C GLN A 853 -18.27 -19.92 -30.17
N PRO A 854 -17.82 -19.89 -31.43
CA PRO A 854 -16.40 -19.88 -31.74
C PRO A 854 -15.70 -18.69 -31.11
N LEU A 855 -14.61 -18.95 -30.39
CA LEU A 855 -13.81 -17.96 -29.68
C LEU A 855 -12.33 -18.05 -30.12
N PRO A 856 -11.59 -16.93 -30.17
CA PRO A 856 -10.17 -16.91 -30.48
C PRO A 856 -9.36 -17.79 -29.52
N TYR A 857 -8.28 -18.42 -30.03
CA TYR A 857 -7.32 -19.14 -29.17
C TYR A 857 -5.86 -19.15 -29.65
N ALA A 858 -5.59 -18.99 -30.95
CA ALA A 858 -4.23 -19.03 -31.52
C ALA A 858 -4.14 -18.30 -32.88
N ASP A 859 -2.96 -18.32 -33.50
CA ASP A 859 -2.64 -17.82 -34.85
C ASP A 859 -2.97 -16.33 -35.05
N PHE A 860 -2.67 -15.52 -34.02
CA PHE A 860 -2.97 -14.08 -34.03
C PHE A 860 -2.05 -13.33 -35.01
N ARG A 861 -2.62 -12.75 -36.07
CA ARG A 861 -1.87 -11.99 -37.08
C ARG A 861 -2.65 -10.84 -37.68
N TRP A 862 -1.96 -9.74 -37.98
CA TRP A 862 -2.51 -8.65 -38.79
C TRP A 862 -2.66 -9.11 -40.25
N VAL A 863 -3.76 -8.71 -40.89
CA VAL A 863 -3.94 -8.86 -42.35
C VAL A 863 -3.20 -7.69 -43.05
N GLU A 864 -2.35 -8.00 -44.03
CA GLU A 864 -1.49 -7.00 -44.68
C GLU A 864 -2.24 -6.06 -45.65
N ASP A 865 -3.14 -6.60 -46.48
CA ASP A 865 -4.05 -5.81 -47.32
C ASP A 865 -5.50 -5.92 -46.83
N VAL A 866 -6.04 -4.79 -46.40
CA VAL A 866 -7.43 -4.65 -45.93
C VAL A 866 -8.36 -3.99 -46.94
N SER A 867 -7.82 -3.55 -48.09
CA SER A 867 -8.52 -2.69 -49.06
C SER A 867 -9.74 -3.35 -49.67
N ASN A 868 -9.67 -4.67 -49.87
CA ASN A 868 -10.73 -5.51 -50.46
C ASN A 868 -11.15 -6.65 -49.50
N PHE A 869 -11.12 -6.41 -48.19
CA PHE A 869 -11.39 -7.46 -47.20
C PHE A 869 -12.88 -7.84 -47.11
N GLU A 870 -13.26 -8.94 -47.75
CA GLU A 870 -14.63 -9.45 -47.79
C GLU A 870 -15.05 -10.19 -46.50
N PHE A 871 -15.33 -9.43 -45.44
CA PHE A 871 -15.90 -9.95 -44.20
C PHE A 871 -17.32 -10.53 -44.36
N SER A 872 -18.01 -10.21 -45.46
CA SER A 872 -19.42 -10.54 -45.71
C SER A 872 -19.65 -12.03 -45.97
N ALA A 873 -18.69 -12.70 -46.62
CA ALA A 873 -18.75 -14.10 -47.01
C ALA A 873 -18.26 -15.08 -45.92
N ILE A 874 -17.78 -14.57 -44.78
CA ILE A 874 -17.17 -15.38 -43.72
C ILE A 874 -18.26 -16.02 -42.86
N ALA A 875 -18.32 -17.35 -42.84
CA ALA A 875 -19.23 -18.09 -42.00
C ALA A 875 -18.92 -17.90 -40.49
N LEU A 876 -19.95 -17.86 -39.64
CA LEU A 876 -19.80 -17.63 -38.20
C LEU A 876 -19.09 -18.80 -37.47
N ASP A 877 -19.10 -19.98 -38.07
CA ASP A 877 -18.46 -21.23 -37.64
C ASP A 877 -17.13 -21.53 -38.35
N SER A 878 -16.64 -20.58 -39.17
CA SER A 878 -15.30 -20.64 -39.78
C SER A 878 -14.21 -20.93 -38.73
N PRO A 879 -13.21 -21.81 -39.01
CA PRO A 879 -12.08 -22.03 -38.11
C PRO A 879 -11.17 -20.80 -37.99
N THR A 880 -11.32 -19.82 -38.88
CA THR A 880 -10.61 -18.53 -38.86
C THR A 880 -11.58 -17.39 -38.61
N GLY A 881 -11.34 -16.62 -37.56
CA GLY A 881 -12.13 -15.47 -37.14
C GLY A 881 -11.38 -14.15 -37.29
N TYR A 882 -12.12 -13.05 -37.20
CA TYR A 882 -11.59 -11.70 -37.46
C TYR A 882 -12.20 -10.64 -36.54
N ILE A 883 -11.37 -9.69 -36.09
CA ILE A 883 -11.82 -8.44 -35.46
C ILE A 883 -11.30 -7.28 -36.32
N LEU A 884 -12.16 -6.31 -36.59
CA LEU A 884 -11.90 -5.20 -37.52
C LEU A 884 -11.98 -3.87 -36.80
N GLU A 885 -11.13 -2.91 -37.17
CA GLU A 885 -11.28 -1.49 -36.84
C GLU A 885 -11.86 -0.77 -38.06
N VAL A 886 -13.08 -0.24 -37.94
CA VAL A 886 -13.87 0.30 -39.05
C VAL A 886 -14.44 1.69 -38.77
N ASP A 887 -14.69 2.45 -39.82
CA ASP A 887 -15.60 3.60 -39.78
C ASP A 887 -16.98 3.17 -40.26
N LEU A 888 -18.01 3.38 -39.43
CA LEU A 888 -19.40 3.04 -39.70
C LEU A 888 -20.25 4.31 -39.79
N GLU A 889 -20.86 4.53 -40.96
CA GLU A 889 -21.95 5.49 -41.16
C GLU A 889 -23.24 4.90 -40.59
N TYR A 890 -24.02 5.74 -39.89
CA TYR A 890 -25.34 5.43 -39.39
C TYR A 890 -26.39 6.20 -40.22
N PRO A 891 -27.06 5.58 -41.21
CA PRO A 891 -27.95 6.31 -42.10
C PRO A 891 -29.17 6.88 -41.36
N GLN A 892 -29.46 8.17 -41.58
CA GLN A 892 -30.55 8.90 -40.92
C GLN A 892 -31.91 8.18 -41.04
N ASN A 893 -32.18 7.51 -42.16
CA ASN A 893 -33.41 6.76 -42.41
C ASN A 893 -33.54 5.46 -41.57
N LYS A 894 -32.54 5.13 -40.75
CA LYS A 894 -32.58 4.03 -39.77
C LYS A 894 -32.81 4.50 -38.34
N HIS A 895 -32.80 5.81 -38.08
CA HIS A 895 -32.84 6.35 -36.73
C HIS A 895 -34.10 5.95 -35.97
N ASP A 896 -35.28 6.17 -36.55
CA ASP A 896 -36.56 5.84 -35.90
C ASP A 896 -36.69 4.33 -35.64
N ALA A 897 -36.22 3.50 -36.58
CA ALA A 897 -36.28 2.04 -36.47
C ALA A 897 -35.31 1.46 -35.41
N HIS A 898 -34.24 2.18 -35.07
CA HIS A 898 -33.22 1.73 -34.13
C HIS A 898 -33.18 2.55 -32.82
N ALA A 899 -34.09 3.52 -32.63
CA ALA A 899 -34.06 4.46 -31.51
C ALA A 899 -34.09 3.77 -30.12
N ASP A 900 -34.84 2.68 -29.99
CA ASP A 900 -34.95 1.93 -28.73
C ASP A 900 -33.71 1.09 -28.40
N LEU A 901 -32.94 0.67 -29.41
CA LEU A 901 -31.74 -0.17 -29.25
C LEU A 901 -30.70 0.11 -30.36
N PRO A 902 -29.95 1.22 -30.28
CA PRO A 902 -28.92 1.54 -31.28
C PRO A 902 -27.75 0.54 -31.28
N PHE A 903 -27.26 0.22 -32.48
CA PHE A 903 -26.04 -0.57 -32.69
C PHE A 903 -24.75 0.17 -32.28
N CYS A 904 -23.67 -0.58 -32.07
CA CYS A 904 -22.31 -0.08 -31.82
C CYS A 904 -22.18 0.90 -30.63
N PRO A 905 -22.52 0.50 -29.39
CA PRO A 905 -22.42 1.39 -28.24
C PRO A 905 -20.97 1.79 -27.92
N THR A 906 -20.78 3.07 -27.62
CA THR A 906 -19.48 3.71 -27.36
C THR A 906 -19.33 4.11 -25.90
N ARG A 907 -18.08 4.21 -25.42
CA ARG A 907 -17.80 4.67 -24.07
C ARG A 907 -17.41 6.15 -24.12
N ASP A 908 -18.32 7.02 -23.67
CA ASP A 908 -18.14 8.48 -23.74
C ASP A 908 -18.91 9.20 -22.61
N LYS A 909 -18.67 10.48 -22.41
CA LYS A 909 -19.28 11.32 -21.37
C LYS A 909 -20.67 11.76 -21.80
N PRO A 910 -21.74 11.44 -21.04
CA PRO A 910 -23.06 12.01 -21.27
C PRO A 910 -22.99 13.55 -21.19
N PRO A 911 -23.79 14.30 -21.99
CA PRO A 911 -23.85 15.75 -21.93
C PRO A 911 -23.99 16.29 -20.49
N GLY A 912 -23.11 17.21 -20.12
CA GLY A 912 -23.08 17.80 -18.77
C GLY A 912 -22.61 16.87 -17.64
N LYS A 913 -22.07 15.68 -17.93
CA LYS A 913 -21.51 14.76 -16.92
C LYS A 913 -19.98 14.62 -17.07
N ARG A 914 -19.31 14.34 -15.95
CA ARG A 914 -17.83 14.21 -15.89
C ARG A 914 -17.32 12.77 -16.07
N GLN A 915 -18.19 11.77 -15.90
CA GLN A 915 -17.85 10.35 -15.95
C GLN A 915 -18.32 9.73 -17.27
N ASP A 916 -17.48 8.91 -17.87
CA ASP A 916 -17.82 8.15 -19.07
C ASP A 916 -18.86 7.07 -18.74
N LYS A 917 -19.76 6.80 -19.68
CA LYS A 917 -20.72 5.70 -19.63
C LYS A 917 -20.71 4.96 -20.96
N LEU A 918 -21.22 3.73 -20.98
CA LEU A 918 -21.57 3.06 -22.21
C LEU A 918 -22.86 3.69 -22.75
N LEU A 919 -22.77 4.35 -23.90
CA LEU A 919 -23.86 5.04 -24.58
C LEU A 919 -24.21 4.28 -25.86
N ALA A 920 -25.50 3.99 -26.07
CA ALA A 920 -26.00 3.63 -27.39
C ALA A 920 -26.45 4.93 -28.07
N THR A 921 -25.88 5.24 -29.24
CA THR A 921 -26.15 6.47 -29.98
C THR A 921 -26.45 6.16 -31.44
N LEU A 922 -27.13 7.08 -32.12
CA LEU A 922 -27.41 7.04 -33.56
C LEU A 922 -26.37 7.89 -34.33
N TYR A 923 -25.12 7.89 -33.87
CA TYR A 923 -24.05 8.66 -34.50
C TYR A 923 -23.14 7.75 -35.32
N ASP A 924 -22.49 8.34 -36.32
CA ASP A 924 -21.38 7.71 -37.02
C ASP A 924 -20.28 7.30 -36.03
N ASN A 925 -19.76 6.09 -36.23
CA ASN A 925 -18.71 5.53 -35.40
C ASN A 925 -17.38 5.54 -36.16
N LYS A 926 -16.33 6.08 -35.54
CA LYS A 926 -14.99 6.20 -36.14
C LYS A 926 -13.99 5.30 -35.42
N ARG A 927 -13.13 4.61 -36.18
CA ARG A 927 -12.15 3.63 -35.66
C ARG A 927 -12.77 2.65 -34.64
N TYR A 928 -13.98 2.17 -34.91
CA TYR A 928 -14.73 1.28 -34.02
C TYR A 928 -14.22 -0.16 -34.17
N VAL A 929 -13.78 -0.77 -33.06
CA VAL A 929 -13.29 -2.15 -33.03
C VAL A 929 -14.45 -3.12 -32.81
N ILE A 930 -14.65 -4.07 -33.73
CA ILE A 930 -15.82 -4.94 -33.77
C ILE A 930 -15.49 -6.33 -34.33
N HIS A 931 -16.09 -7.38 -33.74
CA HIS A 931 -16.01 -8.75 -34.25
C HIS A 931 -16.78 -8.90 -35.57
N TYR A 932 -16.25 -9.65 -36.54
CA TYR A 932 -16.82 -9.76 -37.88
C TYR A 932 -18.31 -10.16 -37.90
N GLY A 933 -18.73 -11.10 -37.04
CA GLY A 933 -20.14 -11.50 -36.94
C GLY A 933 -21.08 -10.37 -36.50
N ASN A 934 -20.64 -9.50 -35.60
CA ASN A 934 -21.40 -8.33 -35.15
C ASN A 934 -21.42 -7.25 -36.25
N LEU A 935 -20.32 -7.11 -37.00
CA LEU A 935 -20.24 -6.20 -38.14
C LEU A 935 -21.21 -6.63 -39.26
N GLN A 936 -21.28 -7.93 -39.57
CA GLN A 936 -22.27 -8.48 -40.49
C GLN A 936 -23.71 -8.26 -40.02
N GLN A 937 -23.98 -8.25 -38.71
CA GLN A 937 -25.30 -7.88 -38.19
C GLN A 937 -25.59 -6.39 -38.44
N CYS A 938 -24.64 -5.51 -38.12
CA CYS A 938 -24.78 -4.07 -38.34
C CYS A 938 -25.07 -3.73 -39.82
N THR A 939 -24.35 -4.35 -40.76
CA THR A 939 -24.57 -4.11 -42.19
C THR A 939 -25.88 -4.73 -42.70
N ARG A 940 -26.29 -5.91 -42.19
CA ARG A 940 -27.63 -6.49 -42.46
C ARG A 940 -28.77 -5.57 -42.01
N HIS A 941 -28.60 -4.83 -40.90
CA HIS A 941 -29.57 -3.83 -40.43
C HIS A 941 -29.43 -2.46 -41.14
N GLY A 942 -28.38 -2.27 -41.95
CA GLY A 942 -28.24 -1.14 -42.88
C GLY A 942 -27.28 -0.04 -42.42
N LEU A 943 -26.41 -0.29 -41.43
CA LEU A 943 -25.22 0.55 -41.22
C LEU A 943 -24.25 0.32 -42.39
N ARG A 944 -23.45 1.34 -42.74
CA ARG A 944 -22.55 1.27 -43.90
C ARG A 944 -21.10 1.42 -43.45
N ILE A 945 -20.21 0.59 -43.98
CA ILE A 945 -18.77 0.74 -43.76
C ILE A 945 -18.25 1.77 -44.75
N THR A 946 -17.59 2.81 -44.23
CA THR A 946 -16.95 3.86 -45.03
C THR A 946 -15.44 3.64 -45.15
N LYS A 947 -14.83 2.93 -44.19
CA LYS A 947 -13.41 2.55 -44.21
C LYS A 947 -13.13 1.35 -43.31
N ILE A 948 -12.24 0.46 -43.75
CA ILE A 948 -11.55 -0.52 -42.89
C ILE A 948 -10.13 0.01 -42.64
N HIS A 949 -9.68 0.04 -41.39
CA HIS A 949 -8.34 0.54 -41.02
C HIS A 949 -7.36 -0.59 -40.71
N ARG A 950 -7.81 -1.60 -39.94
CA ARG A 950 -7.02 -2.77 -39.54
C ARG A 950 -7.92 -3.99 -39.39
N VAL A 951 -7.37 -5.17 -39.64
CA VAL A 951 -8.02 -6.46 -39.42
C VAL A 951 -7.04 -7.39 -38.69
N LEU A 952 -7.46 -7.91 -37.53
CA LEU A 952 -6.77 -8.95 -36.78
C LEU A 952 -7.43 -10.29 -37.09
N GLN A 953 -6.67 -11.21 -37.68
CA GLN A 953 -7.05 -12.61 -37.90
C GLN A 953 -6.61 -13.46 -36.70
N PHE A 954 -7.37 -14.52 -36.40
CA PHE A 954 -7.02 -15.57 -35.43
C PHE A 954 -7.68 -16.91 -35.80
N ALA A 955 -7.11 -18.00 -35.31
CA ALA A 955 -7.81 -19.29 -35.20
C ALA A 955 -8.88 -19.20 -34.11
N GLN A 956 -10.08 -19.70 -34.41
CA GLN A 956 -11.20 -19.77 -33.48
C GLN A 956 -11.85 -21.16 -33.47
N SER A 957 -12.41 -21.54 -32.34
CA SER A 957 -13.20 -22.77 -32.19
C SER A 957 -14.15 -22.63 -30.99
N PRO A 958 -15.22 -23.42 -30.88
CA PRO A 958 -16.11 -23.39 -29.71
C PRO A 958 -15.50 -24.13 -28.51
N TRP A 959 -14.21 -23.91 -28.21
CA TRP A 959 -13.43 -24.67 -27.23
C TRP A 959 -14.02 -24.65 -25.80
N LEU A 960 -14.73 -23.59 -25.43
CA LEU A 960 -15.34 -23.46 -24.11
C LEU A 960 -16.70 -24.17 -24.00
N ARG A 961 -17.33 -24.54 -25.14
CA ARG A 961 -18.69 -25.13 -25.19
C ARG A 961 -18.82 -26.36 -24.29
N ASN A 962 -17.90 -27.31 -24.41
CA ASN A 962 -17.92 -28.55 -23.63
C ASN A 962 -17.91 -28.29 -22.11
N ASN A 963 -17.16 -27.30 -21.65
CA ASN A 963 -17.13 -26.90 -20.23
C ASN A 963 -18.44 -26.24 -19.77
N ILE A 964 -19.05 -25.38 -20.60
CA ILE A 964 -20.36 -24.77 -20.29
C ILE A 964 -21.46 -25.84 -20.26
N GLU A 965 -21.44 -26.79 -21.20
CA GLU A 965 -22.37 -27.92 -21.27
C GLU A 965 -22.18 -28.89 -20.09
N LEU A 966 -20.94 -29.19 -19.70
CA LEU A 966 -20.61 -29.97 -18.50
C LEU A 966 -21.21 -29.33 -17.25
N ASN A 967 -20.93 -28.05 -17.02
CA ASN A 967 -21.47 -27.32 -15.86
C ASN A 967 -22.99 -27.20 -15.91
N THR A 968 -23.58 -27.08 -17.09
CA THR A 968 -25.04 -27.07 -17.28
C THR A 968 -25.65 -28.44 -16.98
N LYS A 969 -25.01 -29.54 -17.40
CA LYS A 969 -25.42 -30.91 -17.07
C LYS A 969 -25.35 -31.16 -15.57
N PHE A 970 -24.23 -30.81 -14.92
CA PHE A 970 -24.10 -30.91 -13.47
C PHE A 970 -25.16 -30.06 -12.74
N ARG A 971 -25.42 -28.83 -13.19
CA ARG A 971 -26.47 -27.96 -12.63
C ARG A 971 -27.89 -28.54 -12.79
N THR A 972 -28.17 -29.25 -13.87
CA THR A 972 -29.47 -29.93 -14.09
C THR A 972 -29.60 -31.21 -13.26
N GLN A 973 -28.49 -31.89 -12.96
CA GLN A 973 -28.44 -33.12 -12.15
C GLN A 973 -28.36 -32.84 -10.63
N ALA A 974 -27.90 -31.65 -10.25
CA ALA A 974 -27.75 -31.19 -8.88
C ALA A 974 -29.08 -31.25 -8.11
N LYS A 975 -29.08 -31.99 -6.99
CA LYS A 975 -30.28 -32.23 -6.17
C LYS A 975 -30.54 -31.08 -5.19
N ASN A 976 -29.48 -30.55 -4.59
CA ASN A 976 -29.54 -29.41 -3.67
C ASN A 976 -29.23 -28.09 -4.39
N ASP A 977 -29.58 -26.97 -3.76
CA ASP A 977 -29.38 -25.64 -4.34
C ASP A 977 -27.92 -25.15 -4.21
N PHE A 978 -27.13 -25.73 -3.30
CA PHE A 978 -25.69 -25.47 -3.19
C PHE A 978 -24.98 -25.79 -4.51
N GLU A 979 -25.12 -27.03 -5.00
CA GLU A 979 -24.52 -27.50 -6.25
C GLU A 979 -25.04 -26.69 -7.45
N LYS A 980 -26.36 -26.43 -7.52
CA LYS A 980 -26.94 -25.61 -8.61
C LYS A 980 -26.34 -24.21 -8.68
N ASN A 981 -26.03 -23.60 -7.53
CA ASN A 981 -25.41 -22.28 -7.45
C ASN A 981 -23.90 -22.35 -7.75
N LEU A 982 -23.19 -23.37 -7.28
CA LEU A 982 -21.78 -23.60 -7.59
C LEU A 982 -21.57 -23.72 -9.10
N TYR A 983 -22.29 -24.62 -9.78
CA TYR A 983 -22.13 -24.83 -11.22
C TYR A 983 -22.55 -23.61 -12.07
N LYS A 984 -23.47 -22.79 -11.58
CA LYS A 984 -23.78 -21.47 -12.17
C LYS A 984 -22.60 -20.49 -12.02
N LEU A 985 -22.00 -20.43 -10.84
CA LEU A 985 -20.90 -19.52 -10.53
C LEU A 985 -19.61 -19.90 -11.28
N MET A 986 -19.35 -21.19 -11.48
CA MET A 986 -18.25 -21.70 -12.31
C MET A 986 -18.29 -21.11 -13.73
N ASN A 987 -19.44 -21.09 -14.40
CA ASN A 987 -19.53 -20.49 -15.74
C ASN A 987 -19.21 -18.98 -15.72
N ASN A 988 -19.77 -18.23 -14.78
CA ASN A 988 -19.54 -16.78 -14.66
C ASN A 988 -18.07 -16.45 -14.32
N ALA A 989 -17.40 -17.31 -13.54
CA ALA A 989 -16.04 -17.09 -13.09
C ALA A 989 -15.00 -17.21 -14.21
N VAL A 990 -15.22 -18.06 -15.22
CA VAL A 990 -14.35 -18.11 -16.43
C VAL A 990 -14.37 -16.77 -17.16
N PHE A 991 -15.58 -16.25 -17.45
CA PHE A 991 -15.74 -14.97 -18.14
C PHE A 991 -15.12 -13.80 -17.36
N GLY A 992 -15.31 -13.77 -16.03
CA GLY A 992 -14.68 -12.77 -15.19
C GLY A 992 -13.14 -12.82 -15.24
N LYS A 993 -12.56 -14.03 -15.38
CA LYS A 993 -11.11 -14.22 -15.40
C LYS A 993 -10.48 -13.86 -16.75
N THR A 994 -11.16 -14.06 -17.88
CA THR A 994 -10.66 -13.64 -19.21
C THR A 994 -10.68 -12.13 -19.42
N MET A 995 -11.52 -11.39 -18.67
CA MET A 995 -11.68 -9.93 -18.78
C MET A 995 -10.95 -9.14 -17.67
N GLU A 996 -10.06 -9.79 -16.92
CA GLU A 996 -9.32 -9.17 -15.80
C GLU A 996 -8.28 -8.15 -16.30
N ASN A 997 -8.43 -6.88 -15.93
CA ASN A 997 -7.49 -5.82 -16.33
C ASN A 997 -6.31 -5.73 -15.35
N VAL A 998 -5.25 -6.45 -15.69
CA VAL A 998 -3.98 -6.51 -14.95
C VAL A 998 -3.24 -5.18 -14.79
N ARG A 999 -3.50 -4.13 -15.59
CA ARG A 999 -2.91 -2.79 -15.36
C ARG A 999 -3.43 -2.11 -14.09
N ASN A 1000 -4.53 -2.61 -13.51
CA ASN A 1000 -5.00 -2.16 -12.20
C ASN A 1000 -4.34 -2.89 -11.02
N HIS A 1001 -3.57 -3.94 -11.29
CA HIS A 1001 -2.83 -4.65 -10.24
C HIS A 1001 -1.63 -3.79 -9.83
N VAL A 1002 -1.43 -3.69 -8.53
CA VAL A 1002 -0.34 -2.93 -7.91
C VAL A 1002 0.29 -3.87 -6.90
N ASP A 1003 1.60 -4.12 -6.99
CA ASP A 1003 2.26 -4.89 -5.94
C ASP A 1003 2.32 -4.01 -4.68
N CYS A 1004 1.60 -4.46 -3.66
CA CYS A 1004 1.42 -3.80 -2.37
C CYS A 1004 1.95 -4.75 -1.29
N ARG A 1005 3.17 -4.50 -0.81
CA ARG A 1005 3.76 -5.28 0.29
C ARG A 1005 3.55 -4.52 1.60
N ILE A 1006 2.89 -5.13 2.60
CA ILE A 1006 2.86 -4.53 3.94
C ILE A 1006 4.28 -4.56 4.49
N MET A 1007 4.78 -3.39 4.84
CA MET A 1007 6.03 -3.23 5.56
C MET A 1007 5.78 -3.27 7.07
N TYR A 1008 4.63 -2.77 7.52
CA TYR A 1008 4.28 -2.71 8.94
C TYR A 1008 2.79 -2.50 9.20
N THR A 1009 2.30 -2.99 10.35
CA THR A 1009 0.95 -2.71 10.87
C THR A 1009 0.97 -2.46 12.38
N ASP A 1010 0.21 -1.45 12.83
CA ASP A 1010 -0.10 -1.28 14.25
C ASP A 1010 -1.54 -0.82 14.47
N THR A 1011 -2.39 -1.81 14.80
CA THR A 1011 -3.78 -1.64 15.28
C THR A 1011 -4.71 -1.11 14.20
N ASP A 1012 -4.66 0.17 13.90
CA ASP A 1012 -5.47 0.89 12.90
C ASP A 1012 -4.60 1.58 11.83
N SER A 1013 -3.27 1.46 11.93
CA SER A 1013 -2.31 2.03 10.99
C SER A 1013 -1.59 0.95 10.17
N LEU A 1014 -1.45 1.19 8.87
CA LEU A 1014 -0.83 0.27 7.91
C LEU A 1014 0.19 1.01 7.03
N ILE A 1015 1.35 0.40 6.84
CA ILE A 1015 2.45 0.95 6.04
C ILE A 1015 2.74 -0.01 4.91
N TYR A 1016 2.67 0.52 3.70
CA TYR A 1016 2.80 -0.24 2.45
C TYR A 1016 3.99 0.26 1.64
N HIS A 1017 4.77 -0.70 1.13
CA HIS A 1017 5.57 -0.50 -0.08
C HIS A 1017 4.65 -0.77 -1.27
N VAL A 1018 4.60 0.16 -2.22
CA VAL A 1018 3.63 0.16 -3.32
C VAL A 1018 4.38 0.37 -4.63
N GLU A 1019 4.44 -0.67 -5.47
CA GLU A 1019 5.12 -0.63 -6.77
C GLU A 1019 4.08 -0.31 -7.88
N CYS A 1020 3.96 0.98 -8.25
CA CYS A 1020 3.14 1.47 -9.37
C CYS A 1020 3.61 2.86 -9.85
N ASP A 1021 3.14 3.29 -11.03
CA ASP A 1021 3.50 4.60 -11.61
C ASP A 1021 3.07 5.80 -10.74
N ASP A 1022 1.83 5.81 -10.23
CA ASP A 1022 1.28 6.87 -9.38
C ASP A 1022 0.15 6.36 -8.47
N VAL A 1023 0.48 6.06 -7.21
CA VAL A 1023 -0.49 5.63 -6.19
C VAL A 1023 -1.59 6.68 -5.93
N TYR A 1024 -1.29 7.97 -6.14
CA TYR A 1024 -2.24 9.05 -5.92
C TYR A 1024 -3.30 9.13 -7.02
N MET A 1025 -3.01 8.68 -8.25
CA MET A 1025 -4.06 8.50 -9.29
C MET A 1025 -5.05 7.40 -8.89
N ASN A 1026 -4.57 6.29 -8.33
CA ASN A 1026 -5.43 5.23 -7.83
C ASN A 1026 -6.29 5.72 -6.65
N MET A 1027 -5.70 6.50 -5.73
CA MET A 1027 -6.44 7.15 -4.64
C MET A 1027 -7.51 8.14 -5.15
N LYS A 1028 -7.28 8.86 -6.26
CA LYS A 1028 -8.31 9.73 -6.87
C LYS A 1028 -9.47 8.94 -7.49
N ARG A 1029 -9.18 7.84 -8.19
CA ARG A 1029 -10.22 6.98 -8.79
C ARG A 1029 -11.14 6.45 -7.70
N ASP A 1030 -10.55 6.01 -6.60
CA ASP A 1030 -11.21 5.44 -5.44
C ASP A 1030 -11.42 6.48 -4.31
N ILE A 1031 -11.53 7.78 -4.62
CA ILE A 1031 -11.49 8.88 -3.63
C ILE A 1031 -12.51 8.74 -2.49
N ALA A 1032 -13.68 8.16 -2.75
CA ALA A 1032 -14.70 7.88 -1.74
C ALA A 1032 -14.24 6.92 -0.61
N LYS A 1033 -13.09 6.25 -0.75
CA LYS A 1033 -12.47 5.36 0.24
C LYS A 1033 -11.41 6.05 1.11
N PHE A 1034 -11.04 7.30 0.82
CA PHE A 1034 -9.90 7.98 1.44
C PHE A 1034 -10.28 9.33 2.06
N ASP A 1035 -9.81 9.61 3.27
CA ASP A 1035 -9.76 10.98 3.79
C ASP A 1035 -8.51 11.66 3.23
N THR A 1036 -8.75 12.71 2.46
CA THR A 1036 -7.74 13.53 1.78
C THR A 1036 -7.89 15.01 2.12
N SER A 1037 -8.71 15.33 3.12
CA SER A 1037 -9.03 16.71 3.52
C SER A 1037 -7.86 17.47 4.14
N ASP A 1038 -6.95 16.75 4.79
CA ASP A 1038 -5.72 17.30 5.38
C ASP A 1038 -4.59 17.49 4.34
N TYR A 1039 -4.83 17.17 3.06
CA TYR A 1039 -3.90 17.52 1.98
C TYR A 1039 -3.89 19.04 1.77
N ALA A 1040 -2.79 19.57 1.25
CA ALA A 1040 -2.75 20.97 0.83
C ALA A 1040 -3.76 21.25 -0.29
N ILE A 1041 -4.41 22.42 -0.28
CA ILE A 1041 -5.36 22.88 -1.32
C ILE A 1041 -4.70 22.85 -2.71
N ASN A 1042 -3.39 23.09 -2.76
CA ASN A 1042 -2.54 23.05 -3.95
C ASN A 1042 -1.63 21.81 -3.99
N ASN A 1043 -2.05 20.67 -3.42
CA ASN A 1043 -1.22 19.45 -3.38
C ASN A 1043 -0.76 19.05 -4.79
N ALA A 1044 0.53 18.69 -4.92
CA ALA A 1044 1.18 18.46 -6.21
C ALA A 1044 0.55 17.32 -7.03
N TYR A 1045 -0.16 16.41 -6.36
CA TYR A 1045 -0.85 15.28 -6.97
C TYR A 1045 -2.18 15.68 -7.60
N GLY A 1046 -2.78 16.82 -7.22
CA GLY A 1046 -4.12 17.21 -7.67
C GLY A 1046 -5.22 16.30 -7.14
N ILE A 1047 -5.06 15.77 -5.92
CA ILE A 1047 -6.10 15.06 -5.19
C ILE A 1047 -7.17 16.07 -4.72
N PRO A 1048 -8.47 15.83 -4.97
CA PRO A 1048 -9.54 16.64 -4.41
C PRO A 1048 -9.52 16.57 -2.88
N LEU A 1049 -9.69 17.69 -2.18
CA LEU A 1049 -9.84 17.69 -0.72
C LEU A 1049 -11.22 17.12 -0.37
N ALA A 1050 -11.27 15.82 -0.08
CA ALA A 1050 -12.51 15.09 0.13
C ALA A 1050 -12.55 14.38 1.50
N ASN A 1051 -13.77 14.15 1.96
CA ASN A 1051 -14.12 13.23 3.05
C ASN A 1051 -13.48 13.55 4.41
N LYS A 1052 -13.49 14.83 4.79
CA LYS A 1052 -12.87 15.31 6.04
C LYS A 1052 -13.35 14.58 7.28
N LYS A 1053 -12.45 13.79 7.87
CA LYS A 1053 -12.68 12.96 9.06
C LYS A 1053 -13.90 12.04 8.95
N ILE A 1054 -14.27 11.59 7.74
CA ILE A 1054 -15.33 10.59 7.56
C ILE A 1054 -14.79 9.24 8.06
N PRO A 1055 -15.35 8.65 9.14
CA PRO A 1055 -14.87 7.40 9.71
C PRO A 1055 -15.10 6.20 8.79
N GLY A 1056 -14.25 5.19 8.94
CA GLY A 1056 -14.22 4.02 8.03
C GLY A 1056 -13.49 4.29 6.70
N LEU A 1057 -12.98 5.50 6.48
CA LEU A 1057 -12.14 5.83 5.33
C LEU A 1057 -10.65 5.83 5.71
N MET A 1058 -9.82 5.45 4.75
CA MET A 1058 -8.37 5.45 4.89
C MET A 1058 -7.81 6.86 4.87
N LYS A 1059 -7.30 7.34 6.02
CA LYS A 1059 -6.49 8.54 6.05
C LYS A 1059 -5.06 8.23 5.62
N ASP A 1060 -4.45 9.13 4.84
CA ASP A 1060 -3.00 9.20 4.75
C ASP A 1060 -2.46 10.01 5.93
N GLU A 1061 -1.90 9.32 6.93
CA GLU A 1061 -1.24 9.91 8.11
C GLU A 1061 -0.10 10.88 7.76
N ASN A 1062 0.45 10.80 6.54
CA ASN A 1062 1.44 11.74 6.08
C ASN A 1062 0.84 13.02 5.45
N ASN A 1063 -0.48 13.13 5.29
CA ASN A 1063 -1.18 14.29 4.72
C ASN A 1063 -0.60 14.70 3.34
N GLY A 1064 -0.26 13.73 2.49
CA GLY A 1064 0.36 13.93 1.18
C GLY A 1064 1.88 14.13 1.20
N ALA A 1065 2.55 14.06 2.34
CA ALA A 1065 4.02 14.00 2.41
C ALA A 1065 4.53 12.61 1.99
N ILE A 1066 5.62 12.55 1.24
CA ILE A 1066 6.14 11.29 0.68
C ILE A 1066 6.94 10.55 1.76
N MET A 1067 6.55 9.32 2.09
CA MET A 1067 7.41 8.41 2.84
C MET A 1067 8.49 7.88 1.90
N THR A 1068 9.77 8.09 2.22
CA THR A 1068 10.90 7.73 1.36
C THR A 1068 11.51 6.39 1.75
N GLU A 1069 11.57 6.08 3.05
CA GLU A 1069 12.16 4.84 3.55
C GLU A 1069 11.42 4.30 4.78
N PHE A 1070 11.46 2.99 4.93
CA PHE A 1070 10.93 2.24 6.05
C PHE A 1070 11.98 1.22 6.53
N VAL A 1071 12.17 1.11 7.85
CA VAL A 1071 12.89 -0.02 8.46
C VAL A 1071 12.11 -0.56 9.66
N GLY A 1072 11.79 -1.84 9.64
CA GLY A 1072 11.12 -2.56 10.73
C GLY A 1072 12.04 -3.62 11.32
N LEU A 1073 12.16 -3.65 12.64
CA LEU A 1073 12.93 -4.68 13.35
C LEU A 1073 12.02 -5.70 14.05
N ARG A 1074 10.89 -5.25 14.61
CA ARG A 1074 9.87 -6.10 15.27
C ARG A 1074 8.58 -5.31 15.53
N ALA A 1075 7.54 -5.97 16.04
CA ALA A 1075 6.27 -5.34 16.41
C ALA A 1075 6.47 -4.09 17.30
N LYS A 1076 5.86 -2.96 16.93
CA LYS A 1076 6.01 -1.65 17.60
C LYS A 1076 7.48 -1.17 17.69
N MET A 1077 8.37 -1.67 16.82
CA MET A 1077 9.76 -1.26 16.70
C MET A 1077 10.17 -1.07 15.24
N TYR A 1078 10.01 0.16 14.75
CA TYR A 1078 10.19 0.56 13.35
C TYR A 1078 10.55 2.04 13.24
N ALA A 1079 11.10 2.43 12.09
CA ALA A 1079 11.44 3.78 11.73
C ALA A 1079 10.94 4.12 10.32
N LEU A 1080 10.45 5.35 10.13
CA LEU A 1080 9.97 5.92 8.87
C LEU A 1080 10.75 7.19 8.56
N ARG A 1081 11.24 7.35 7.33
CA ARG A 1081 11.76 8.61 6.80
C ARG A 1081 10.70 9.20 5.86
N VAL A 1082 10.36 10.48 6.06
CA VAL A 1082 9.25 11.15 5.35
C VAL A 1082 9.71 12.55 4.93
N ASP A 1083 9.63 12.82 3.63
CA ASP A 1083 9.99 14.10 3.00
C ASP A 1083 9.25 15.28 3.66
N GLY A 1084 9.99 16.31 4.04
CA GLY A 1084 9.47 17.48 4.77
C GLY A 1084 9.04 17.24 6.23
N LYS A 1085 9.22 16.03 6.79
CA LYS A 1085 8.91 15.72 8.21
C LYS A 1085 10.15 15.14 8.92
N LYS A 1086 10.03 14.95 10.25
CA LYS A 1086 11.07 14.26 11.05
C LYS A 1086 10.82 12.75 11.04
N ASP A 1087 11.90 11.97 11.09
CA ASP A 1087 11.83 10.52 11.19
C ASP A 1087 10.88 10.06 12.31
N CYS A 1088 9.86 9.29 11.94
CA CYS A 1088 8.96 8.67 12.90
C CYS A 1088 9.60 7.38 13.40
N LYS A 1089 9.96 7.32 14.68
CA LYS A 1089 10.62 6.16 15.28
C LYS A 1089 9.81 5.63 16.45
N LYS A 1090 9.55 4.33 16.46
CA LYS A 1090 8.88 3.58 17.54
C LYS A 1090 9.78 2.44 17.95
N ALA A 1091 9.82 2.10 19.24
CA ALA A 1091 10.65 1.02 19.76
C ALA A 1091 10.09 0.45 21.08
N LYS A 1092 9.13 -0.48 21.01
CA LYS A 1092 8.46 -1.11 22.17
C LYS A 1092 9.45 -1.60 23.24
N GLY A 1093 9.10 -1.40 24.52
CA GLY A 1093 9.95 -1.77 25.67
C GLY A 1093 11.09 -0.78 25.95
N VAL A 1094 11.42 0.05 24.97
CA VAL A 1094 12.08 1.34 25.14
C VAL A 1094 10.89 2.34 25.26
N LYS A 1095 10.81 3.22 26.29
CA LYS A 1095 9.73 4.25 26.35
C LYS A 1095 9.89 5.31 25.19
N SER A 1096 9.43 6.57 25.30
CA SER A 1096 9.41 7.47 24.11
C SER A 1096 10.74 8.20 23.79
N ASN A 1097 11.54 8.58 24.80
CA ASN A 1097 12.56 9.63 24.60
C ASN A 1097 14.02 9.21 24.24
N ILE A 1098 14.56 8.04 24.61
CA ILE A 1098 15.84 7.47 24.08
C ILE A 1098 15.61 7.01 22.63
N VAL A 1099 14.38 6.65 22.23
CA VAL A 1099 13.98 6.46 20.82
C VAL A 1099 14.07 7.79 20.05
N ALA A 1100 13.62 8.90 20.66
CA ALA A 1100 13.76 10.22 20.07
C ALA A 1100 15.19 10.80 20.10
N ARG A 1101 16.00 10.51 21.14
CA ARG A 1101 17.34 11.12 21.38
C ARG A 1101 18.54 10.30 20.90
N SER A 1102 18.45 8.97 20.84
CA SER A 1102 19.62 8.07 20.85
C SER A 1102 19.40 6.71 20.17
N ILE A 1103 18.31 6.60 19.41
CA ILE A 1103 18.17 5.63 18.33
C ILE A 1103 17.92 6.46 17.07
N THR A 1104 18.84 6.43 16.10
CA THR A 1104 18.65 7.08 14.78
C THR A 1104 17.79 6.20 13.87
N PHE A 1105 17.43 6.64 12.66
CA PHE A 1105 16.87 5.72 11.65
C PHE A 1105 17.94 4.67 11.27
N ASP A 1106 19.18 5.13 11.10
CA ASP A 1106 20.31 4.30 10.66
C ASP A 1106 20.74 3.28 11.71
N ASP A 1107 20.47 3.50 13.02
CA ASP A 1107 20.59 2.47 14.05
C ASP A 1107 19.65 1.27 13.76
N TYR A 1108 18.43 1.49 13.26
CA TYR A 1108 17.55 0.39 12.84
C TYR A 1108 18.10 -0.28 11.59
N THR A 1109 18.53 0.51 10.59
CA THR A 1109 19.13 -0.01 9.35
C THR A 1109 20.35 -0.88 9.64
N LYS A 1110 21.19 -0.46 10.60
CA LYS A 1110 22.40 -1.18 11.02
C LYS A 1110 22.09 -2.46 11.79
N CYS A 1111 21.14 -2.43 12.73
CA CYS A 1111 20.65 -3.64 13.39
C CYS A 1111 20.11 -4.66 12.39
N LEU A 1112 19.45 -4.20 11.32
CA LEU A 1112 18.88 -5.06 10.28
C LEU A 1112 19.93 -5.64 9.32
N ARG A 1113 20.88 -4.82 8.86
CA ARG A 1113 21.87 -5.23 7.84
C ARG A 1113 23.07 -6.01 8.40
N ASP A 1114 23.51 -5.67 9.61
CA ASP A 1114 24.70 -6.27 10.23
C ASP A 1114 24.33 -7.39 11.23
N GLU A 1115 23.03 -7.68 11.40
CA GLU A 1115 22.45 -8.62 12.40
C GLU A 1115 22.88 -8.36 13.86
N ILE A 1116 23.29 -7.13 14.21
CA ILE A 1116 23.83 -6.78 15.52
C ILE A 1116 22.79 -6.39 16.57
N GLU A 1117 22.94 -6.89 17.80
CA GLU A 1117 22.06 -6.54 18.93
C GLU A 1117 22.49 -5.24 19.66
N MET A 1118 21.95 -4.09 19.24
CA MET A 1118 22.29 -2.79 19.84
C MET A 1118 21.56 -2.49 21.16
N LYS A 1119 22.18 -2.83 22.30
CA LYS A 1119 21.64 -2.56 23.64
C LYS A 1119 21.75 -1.07 24.04
N ARG A 1120 20.66 -0.47 24.53
CA ARG A 1120 20.61 0.90 25.08
C ARG A 1120 20.20 0.87 26.57
N ARG A 1121 21.05 1.39 27.46
CA ARG A 1121 20.79 1.39 28.92
C ARG A 1121 19.66 2.35 29.30
N GLN A 1122 18.74 1.89 30.13
CA GLN A 1122 17.53 2.62 30.52
C GLN A 1122 17.17 2.31 32.01
N ALA A 1123 17.07 3.31 32.91
CA ALA A 1123 16.74 3.12 34.36
C ALA A 1123 16.13 4.39 35.03
N CYS A 1124 15.14 4.32 35.95
CA CYS A 1124 14.35 3.14 36.33
C CYS A 1124 13.82 3.05 37.77
N ILE A 1125 12.88 3.92 38.10
CA ILE A 1125 11.92 3.75 39.18
C ILE A 1125 10.90 2.67 38.80
N SER A 1126 10.85 1.60 39.58
CA SER A 1126 9.76 0.62 39.66
C SER A 1126 9.34 0.56 41.12
N ASN A 1127 8.09 0.92 41.44
CA ASN A 1127 7.56 0.62 42.76
C ASN A 1127 7.38 -0.89 42.87
N ILE A 1128 7.94 -1.46 43.94
CA ILE A 1128 7.55 -2.78 44.43
C ILE A 1128 6.33 -2.54 45.31
N LEU A 1129 5.18 -3.01 44.85
CA LEU A 1129 3.99 -3.39 45.62
C LEU A 1129 3.22 -4.41 44.77
#